data_AF-A0A9P1BTU1-F1
#
_entry.id   AF-A0A9P1BTU1-F1
#
_cell.length_a   1.000
_cell.length_b   1.000
_cell.length_c   1.000
_cell.angle_alpha   90.00
_cell.angle_beta   90.00
_cell.angle_gamma   90.00
#
_symmetry.space_group_name_H-M   'P 1'
#
loop_
_entity.id
_entity.type
_entity.pdbx_description
1 polymer ?
#
loop_
_entity_poly.entity_id
_entity_poly.type
_entity_poly.pdbx_seq_one_letter_code
_entity_poly.pdbx_strand_id
1 'polypeptide(L)'
;MIQDYEGHICSTPQQALETWIRFFQEMEGGQRIDATHQRSLWIDNLKSFQATSLHLDIDDIPSLVELEMAYRHVHPHKATGPDRIDASLCAKHPAMFARKTYSQLLKLYAHGQESLLHKGGRLQPIWKQKGPRHLCSAYRSVLISSHVGKSLHRCIRLHTADTFEHYLQSQQIGGKRGVPVSLGVHQARAFMRSRSRRGLCTGLLFLDLSEAFYRVVRQLALGGPPDDHAIAAIGARLQLGPGRSQDLHSHLDEPSAIERAGLSPQLQVLRALQTLTFMTTLGTRPGDCFADIVFSFLWARLLQRLEQTLQQAGILDVVPEEWGLQVDDFESIQRPQEKLCKPYLGPTWMDDTCITFSASTVANLELAAGRIGSELLSMCDEFAMSPNLAKGKTELLLIFQGQGASKAKKKHFGPNSPGTFPIVTEAGPRFLNIVSSYAHLGCTLHHRGLTLIRRRELFRTLILSKLLYGAESWTLRDQRDRHYLHSALLRLYGRLLPHQGRAPRSDDEILVLTGLPDPTTLLRLCRLRHLGLLYKCKDTACWGLLNSDLDWIQLIRDDLLWMHRQLMNTSTLPNPQQDLQQWEYLTQYHPNYWKRLIRRAGDHDAGQRHNTRIVTQFHREVLQILHDAGRLHGEPPQAELRASIQVHACMQCERQFASKGGCGAHLFKVHGKVNPVRQLFAQTRCGVCLKEYHTFSKLKAHLISSARCRHTLQGRRLRWTPAPGTGSTIEGELNAVHDGLLPPLQAQGPMVEAGPLGADVDYDLDIIEELYMDLLELDSMEECEKAVRDVAKRHADAQVLRVPGGEVRRLLQALQEPSAWTFLCQSSTTHHSVWHRPIAQLEQFCVAELERPMEEPRRGDFQFYVDSLQHLHGGMQIYVLSVDIVIDDKWGDLANEETSSLRNVVEGARQALQELRFWNTLQPRRKKRQPRFGGHRSCSSCYNCQTLRRSHWHKGFGERTQSAKPTTFAILNAPNFYEDLHEGMITKDLPKGMSIGRDEAGHWATAKLKEYPPGLCLALARGILQAISQLAPDDTDEARVSSQFRELCSPLICTEFGSAYGPDFASGVLL
;
A
#
# COMPACT_ATOMS: atom_id res chain seq x y z
N MET A 1 -4.92 -23.22 37.20
CA MET A 1 -5.88 -24.23 37.66
C MET A 1 -6.51 -24.89 36.44
N ILE A 2 -6.58 -26.22 36.42
CA ILE A 2 -7.11 -27.03 35.31
C ILE A 2 -8.49 -27.56 35.71
N GLN A 3 -9.39 -27.70 34.74
CA GLN A 3 -10.71 -28.28 34.90
C GLN A 3 -10.67 -29.77 34.55
N ASP A 4 -11.26 -30.60 35.39
CA ASP A 4 -11.41 -32.04 35.15
C ASP A 4 -12.57 -32.35 34.18
N TYR A 5 -12.81 -33.64 33.96
CA TYR A 5 -13.83 -34.15 33.04
C TYR A 5 -15.26 -34.00 33.56
N GLU A 6 -15.43 -33.77 34.87
CA GLU A 6 -16.73 -33.52 35.51
C GLU A 6 -17.07 -32.02 35.52
N GLY A 7 -16.15 -31.19 35.04
CA GLY A 7 -16.31 -29.75 34.98
C GLY A 7 -15.86 -29.02 36.25
N HIS A 8 -15.25 -29.72 37.22
CA HIS A 8 -14.75 -29.12 38.44
C HIS A 8 -13.30 -28.64 38.27
N ILE A 9 -12.90 -27.62 39.02
CA ILE A 9 -11.51 -27.16 39.02
C ILE A 9 -10.70 -28.08 39.95
N CYS A 10 -9.61 -28.65 39.43
CA CYS A 10 -8.71 -29.50 40.21
C CYS A 10 -8.16 -28.73 41.43
N SER A 11 -8.34 -29.32 42.62
CA SER A 11 -7.97 -28.69 43.90
C SER A 11 -6.55 -29.02 44.34
N THR A 12 -5.96 -30.10 43.82
CA THR A 12 -4.59 -30.54 44.15
C THR A 12 -3.70 -30.67 42.91
N PRO A 13 -2.36 -30.55 43.05
CA PRO A 13 -1.42 -30.82 41.95
C PRO A 13 -1.52 -32.23 41.38
N GLN A 14 -1.83 -33.21 42.25
CA GLN A 14 -2.00 -34.61 41.86
C GLN A 14 -3.22 -34.81 40.96
N GLN A 15 -4.37 -34.23 41.33
CA GLN A 15 -5.57 -34.25 40.49
C GLN A 15 -5.29 -33.61 39.12
N ALA A 16 -4.63 -32.45 39.09
CA ALA A 16 -4.29 -31.80 37.83
C ALA A 16 -3.34 -32.67 36.97
N LEU A 17 -2.35 -33.32 37.58
CA LEU A 17 -1.46 -34.25 36.88
C LEU A 17 -2.23 -35.46 36.31
N GLU A 18 -3.17 -36.02 37.06
CA GLU A 18 -4.01 -37.13 36.60
C GLU A 18 -4.92 -36.73 35.45
N THR A 19 -5.50 -35.52 35.48
CA THR A 19 -6.27 -34.96 34.37
C THR A 19 -5.40 -34.82 33.11
N TRP A 20 -4.16 -34.34 33.24
CA TRP A 20 -3.23 -34.27 32.11
C TRP A 20 -2.85 -35.64 31.55
N ILE A 21 -2.55 -36.59 32.44
CA ILE A 21 -2.19 -37.94 32.02
C ILE A 21 -3.36 -38.58 31.30
N ARG A 22 -4.57 -38.51 31.85
CA ARG A 22 -5.77 -39.07 31.22
C ARG A 22 -6.03 -38.43 29.85
N PHE A 23 -5.88 -37.11 29.74
CA PHE A 23 -6.09 -36.39 28.48
C PHE A 23 -5.12 -36.86 27.39
N PHE A 24 -3.82 -36.90 27.67
CA PHE A 24 -2.83 -37.35 26.69
C PHE A 24 -2.87 -38.86 26.47
N GLN A 25 -3.26 -39.64 27.47
CA GLN A 25 -3.48 -41.08 27.35
C GLN A 25 -4.63 -41.36 26.37
N GLU A 26 -5.75 -40.64 26.49
CA GLU A 26 -6.90 -40.72 25.58
C GLU A 26 -6.47 -40.38 24.15
N MET A 27 -5.78 -39.25 23.97
CA MET A 27 -5.32 -38.71 22.69
C MET A 27 -4.29 -39.60 21.96
N GLU A 28 -3.32 -40.21 22.66
CA GLU A 28 -2.24 -40.99 22.04
C GLU A 28 -2.51 -42.51 22.02
N GLY A 29 -3.67 -42.98 22.47
CA GLY A 29 -3.89 -44.43 22.58
C GLY A 29 -3.05 -45.09 23.68
N GLY A 30 -2.67 -44.35 24.72
CA GLY A 30 -1.75 -44.82 25.76
C GLY A 30 -2.39 -45.72 26.82
N GLN A 31 -1.56 -46.49 27.51
CA GLN A 31 -1.91 -47.23 28.73
C GLN A 31 -0.88 -46.96 29.83
N ARG A 32 -1.33 -46.94 31.09
CA ARG A 32 -0.43 -46.86 32.25
C ARG A 32 0.15 -48.24 32.52
N ILE A 33 1.47 -48.30 32.61
CA ILE A 33 2.24 -49.52 32.89
C ILE A 33 3.32 -49.23 33.93
N ASP A 34 3.69 -50.25 34.67
CA ASP A 34 4.86 -50.19 35.53
C ASP A 34 6.17 -50.32 34.72
N ALA A 35 7.26 -49.86 35.33
CA ALA A 35 8.57 -49.81 34.68
C ALA A 35 9.14 -51.21 34.37
N THR A 36 8.79 -52.23 35.15
CA THR A 36 9.27 -53.61 34.96
C THR A 36 8.61 -54.22 33.74
N HIS A 37 7.29 -54.09 33.63
CA HIS A 37 6.54 -54.55 32.47
C HIS A 37 6.98 -53.80 31.20
N GLN A 38 7.15 -52.48 31.26
CA GLN A 38 7.69 -51.70 30.15
C GLN A 38 9.05 -52.23 29.67
N ARG A 39 9.93 -52.57 30.61
CA ARG A 39 11.26 -53.11 30.31
C ARG A 39 11.18 -54.47 29.64
N SER A 40 10.31 -55.37 30.11
CA SER A 40 10.12 -56.69 29.49
C SER A 40 9.64 -56.57 28.05
N LEU A 41 8.61 -55.75 27.82
CA LEU A 41 8.09 -55.47 26.47
C LEU A 41 9.18 -54.89 25.55
N TRP A 42 9.99 -53.96 26.06
CA TRP A 42 11.11 -53.40 25.31
C TRP A 42 12.12 -54.49 24.90
N ILE A 43 12.48 -55.39 25.80
CA ILE A 43 13.40 -56.51 25.50
C ILE A 43 12.82 -57.43 24.43
N ASP A 44 11.53 -57.75 24.51
CA ASP A 44 10.91 -58.66 23.54
C ASP A 44 10.81 -58.02 22.15
N ASN A 45 10.56 -56.71 22.05
CA ASN A 45 10.67 -56.00 20.78
C ASN A 45 12.08 -56.02 20.20
N LEU A 46 13.11 -55.84 21.04
CA LEU A 46 14.48 -55.91 20.58
C LEU A 46 14.80 -57.29 19.98
N LYS A 47 14.26 -58.37 20.56
CA LYS A 47 14.39 -59.71 19.98
C LYS A 47 13.63 -59.82 18.65
N SER A 48 12.41 -59.26 18.55
CA SER A 48 11.62 -59.34 17.32
C SER A 48 12.21 -58.55 16.16
N PHE A 49 12.89 -57.43 16.42
CA PHE A 49 13.59 -56.62 15.41
C PHE A 49 15.01 -57.11 15.11
N GLN A 50 15.52 -58.11 15.84
CA GLN A 50 16.86 -58.58 15.59
C GLN A 50 16.94 -59.26 14.22
N ALA A 51 17.58 -58.60 13.26
CA ALA A 51 17.85 -59.19 11.95
C ALA A 51 18.70 -60.46 12.08
N THR A 52 18.24 -61.55 11.47
CA THR A 52 18.94 -62.84 11.42
C THR A 52 19.93 -62.93 10.26
N SER A 53 19.71 -62.15 9.20
CA SER A 53 20.65 -61.90 8.11
C SER A 53 20.67 -60.41 7.76
N LEU A 54 21.84 -59.89 7.37
CA LEU A 54 22.03 -58.51 6.94
C LEU A 54 22.57 -58.50 5.52
N HIS A 55 21.84 -57.86 4.61
CA HIS A 55 22.25 -57.64 3.23
C HIS A 55 22.26 -56.14 2.97
N LEU A 56 23.14 -55.42 3.68
CA LEU A 56 23.29 -53.97 3.56
C LEU A 56 24.58 -53.67 2.78
N ASP A 57 24.47 -52.82 1.77
CA ASP A 57 25.66 -52.25 1.12
C ASP A 57 26.23 -51.14 2.00
N ILE A 58 27.52 -50.83 1.80
CA ILE A 58 28.19 -49.80 2.62
C ILE A 58 27.53 -48.41 2.44
N ASP A 59 26.99 -48.16 1.25
CA ASP A 59 26.30 -46.92 0.91
C ASP A 59 24.89 -46.82 1.52
N ASP A 60 24.32 -47.95 1.96
CA ASP A 60 23.05 -47.98 2.70
C ASP A 60 23.23 -47.52 4.15
N ILE A 61 24.46 -47.45 4.66
CA ILE A 61 24.72 -47.19 6.08
C ILE A 61 25.05 -45.70 6.28
N PRO A 62 24.37 -45.01 7.22
CA PRO A 62 24.72 -43.63 7.52
C PRO A 62 26.15 -43.53 8.04
N SER A 63 26.93 -42.64 7.44
CA SER A 63 28.32 -42.38 7.76
C SER A 63 28.51 -41.68 9.11
N LEU A 64 29.72 -41.80 9.67
CA LEU A 64 30.09 -41.07 10.88
C LEU A 64 30.00 -39.55 10.70
N VAL A 65 30.26 -39.06 9.49
CA VAL A 65 30.18 -37.62 9.15
C VAL A 65 28.74 -37.14 9.18
N GLU A 66 27.80 -37.91 8.63
CA GLU A 66 26.36 -37.60 8.72
C GLU A 66 25.88 -37.56 10.17
N LEU A 67 26.35 -38.47 11.02
CA LEU A 67 26.02 -38.45 12.44
C LEU A 67 26.62 -37.22 13.15
N GLU A 68 27.86 -36.85 12.84
CA GLU A 68 28.47 -35.63 13.36
C GLU A 68 27.68 -34.38 12.92
N MET A 69 27.28 -34.32 11.64
CA MET A 69 26.43 -33.25 11.14
C MET A 69 25.10 -33.21 11.90
N ALA A 70 24.48 -34.35 12.21
CA ALA A 70 23.25 -34.39 13.00
C ALA A 70 23.42 -33.76 14.40
N TYR A 71 24.56 -34.00 15.06
CA TYR A 71 24.91 -33.36 16.35
C TYR A 71 25.19 -31.85 16.21
N ARG A 72 25.83 -31.41 15.12
CA ARG A 72 26.07 -29.98 14.86
C ARG A 72 24.78 -29.17 14.73
N HIS A 73 23.68 -29.82 14.36
CA HIS A 73 22.35 -29.22 14.32
C HIS A 73 21.64 -29.19 15.69
N VAL A 74 22.28 -29.61 16.79
CA VAL A 74 21.72 -29.50 18.14
C VAL A 74 21.90 -28.08 18.65
N HIS A 75 20.79 -27.44 19.04
CA HIS A 75 20.85 -26.11 19.65
C HIS A 75 21.21 -26.19 21.14
N PRO A 76 22.19 -25.40 21.62
CA PRO A 76 22.76 -25.56 22.97
C PRO A 76 21.82 -25.16 24.12
N HIS A 77 20.71 -24.49 23.84
CA HIS A 77 19.75 -23.99 24.85
C HIS A 77 18.42 -24.74 24.85
N LYS A 78 18.41 -26.00 24.40
CA LYS A 78 17.23 -26.86 24.43
C LYS A 78 17.13 -27.62 25.76
N ALA A 79 15.90 -27.94 26.17
CA ALA A 79 15.64 -28.63 27.42
C ALA A 79 16.22 -30.05 27.43
N THR A 80 16.86 -30.42 28.54
CA THR A 80 17.51 -31.72 28.75
C THR A 80 16.49 -32.88 28.76
N GLY A 81 16.81 -33.96 28.05
CA GLY A 81 16.00 -35.17 27.98
C GLY A 81 16.09 -36.08 29.22
N PRO A 82 15.38 -37.22 29.21
CA PRO A 82 15.39 -38.20 30.31
C PRO A 82 16.76 -38.83 30.59
N ASP A 83 17.64 -38.85 29.59
CA ASP A 83 19.02 -39.32 29.68
C ASP A 83 19.94 -38.36 30.47
N ARG A 84 19.45 -37.16 30.81
CA ARG A 84 20.18 -36.11 31.54
C ARG A 84 21.42 -35.59 30.80
N ILE A 85 21.51 -35.81 29.49
CA ILE A 85 22.58 -35.27 28.65
C ILE A 85 22.14 -33.90 28.13
N ASP A 86 22.88 -32.86 28.51
CA ASP A 86 22.56 -31.49 28.14
C ASP A 86 22.85 -31.19 26.66
N ALA A 87 21.98 -30.40 26.04
CA ALA A 87 22.09 -30.02 24.63
C ALA A 87 23.41 -29.30 24.32
N SER A 88 23.93 -28.51 25.27
CA SER A 88 25.18 -27.75 25.09
C SER A 88 26.40 -28.66 24.97
N LEU A 89 26.40 -29.84 25.61
CA LEU A 89 27.49 -30.81 25.47
C LEU A 89 27.52 -31.41 24.06
N CYS A 90 26.35 -31.80 23.54
CA CYS A 90 26.20 -32.29 22.18
C CYS A 90 26.65 -31.23 21.15
N ALA A 91 26.23 -29.97 21.34
CA ALA A 91 26.55 -28.88 20.43
C ALA A 91 28.03 -28.45 20.46
N LYS A 92 28.67 -28.48 21.64
CA LYS A 92 30.10 -28.10 21.80
C LYS A 92 31.07 -29.19 21.34
N HIS A 93 30.69 -30.47 21.44
CA HIS A 93 31.57 -31.60 21.15
C HIS A 93 30.97 -32.62 20.16
N PRO A 94 30.47 -32.18 18.98
CA PRO A 94 29.72 -33.03 18.06
C PRO A 94 30.52 -34.23 17.55
N ALA A 95 31.80 -34.04 17.22
CA ALA A 95 32.68 -35.12 16.74
C ALA A 95 32.92 -36.21 17.79
N MET A 96 33.07 -35.82 19.07
CA MET A 96 33.25 -36.76 20.17
C MET A 96 31.99 -37.57 20.39
N PHE A 97 30.82 -36.92 20.44
CA PHE A 97 29.54 -37.59 20.58
C PHE A 97 29.27 -38.54 19.41
N ALA A 98 29.48 -38.10 18.17
CA ALA A 98 29.33 -38.94 16.98
C ALA A 98 30.18 -40.22 17.08
N ARG A 99 31.47 -40.10 17.39
CA ARG A 99 32.36 -41.27 17.55
C ARG A 99 31.90 -42.22 18.66
N LYS A 100 31.40 -41.69 19.78
CA LYS A 100 30.95 -42.51 20.93
C LYS A 100 29.60 -43.16 20.69
N THR A 101 28.75 -42.60 19.83
CA THR A 101 27.39 -43.13 19.57
C THR A 101 27.26 -43.80 18.21
N TYR A 102 28.30 -43.82 17.37
CA TYR A 102 28.24 -44.43 16.04
C TYR A 102 27.92 -45.94 16.09
N SER A 103 28.52 -46.68 17.03
CA SER A 103 28.18 -48.09 17.22
C SER A 103 26.71 -48.29 17.65
N GLN A 104 26.10 -47.31 18.33
CA GLN A 104 24.67 -47.35 18.65
C GLN A 104 23.83 -47.10 17.40
N LEU A 105 24.23 -46.15 16.55
CA LEU A 105 23.59 -45.90 15.26
C LEU A 105 23.58 -47.15 14.39
N LEU A 106 24.72 -47.84 14.26
CA LEU A 106 24.83 -49.06 13.46
C LEU A 106 23.92 -50.18 13.98
N LYS A 107 23.88 -50.40 15.30
CA LYS A 107 22.98 -51.39 15.92
C LYS A 107 21.51 -51.04 15.72
N LEU A 108 21.17 -49.76 15.81
CA LEU A 108 19.83 -49.26 15.54
C LEU A 108 19.45 -49.47 14.07
N TYR A 109 20.33 -49.11 13.15
CA TYR A 109 20.07 -49.18 11.71
C TYR A 109 19.95 -50.62 11.21
N ALA A 110 20.91 -51.48 11.57
CA ALA A 110 20.97 -52.85 11.09
C ALA A 110 19.96 -53.79 11.79
N HIS A 111 19.74 -53.61 13.10
CA HIS A 111 18.97 -54.57 13.91
C HIS A 111 17.77 -53.94 14.64
N GLY A 112 17.42 -52.69 14.37
CA GLY A 112 16.36 -51.99 15.12
C GLY A 112 16.65 -51.80 16.62
N GLN A 113 17.92 -51.96 17.04
CA GLN A 113 18.29 -51.99 18.46
C GLN A 113 18.42 -50.59 19.04
N GLU A 114 17.39 -50.17 19.77
CA GLU A 114 17.34 -48.84 20.35
C GLU A 114 17.24 -48.86 21.88
N SER A 115 17.98 -47.95 22.53
CA SER A 115 17.83 -47.70 23.97
C SER A 115 16.41 -47.24 24.33
N LEU A 116 15.87 -47.78 25.42
CA LEU A 116 14.57 -47.36 25.96
C LEU A 116 14.52 -45.86 26.27
N LEU A 117 15.64 -45.24 26.65
CA LEU A 117 15.74 -43.80 26.92
C LEU A 117 15.62 -42.94 25.65
N HIS A 118 15.88 -43.52 24.47
CA HIS A 118 15.75 -42.83 23.17
C HIS A 118 14.34 -43.02 22.58
N LYS A 119 13.65 -44.11 22.94
CA LYS A 119 12.25 -44.43 22.58
C LYS A 119 11.19 -43.56 23.26
N GLY A 120 11.51 -42.38 23.79
CA GLY A 120 10.50 -41.43 24.22
C GLY A 120 11.04 -40.31 25.09
N GLY A 121 10.25 -39.85 26.06
CA GLY A 121 10.51 -38.55 26.68
C GLY A 121 9.52 -38.16 27.76
N ARG A 122 9.71 -36.93 28.26
CA ARG A 122 8.75 -36.27 29.17
C ARG A 122 7.78 -35.44 28.33
N LEU A 123 6.48 -35.68 28.49
CA LEU A 123 5.45 -34.86 27.85
C LEU A 123 5.27 -33.57 28.63
N GLN A 124 5.38 -32.43 27.93
CA GLN A 124 5.14 -31.11 28.50
C GLN A 124 3.91 -30.48 27.83
N PRO A 125 2.87 -30.09 28.58
CA PRO A 125 1.77 -29.31 28.03
C PRO A 125 2.22 -27.88 27.72
N ILE A 126 2.00 -27.43 26.47
CA ILE A 126 2.26 -26.05 26.02
C ILE A 126 0.96 -25.42 25.55
N TRP A 127 0.61 -24.26 26.11
CA TRP A 127 -0.62 -23.55 25.76
C TRP A 127 -0.59 -23.11 24.30
N LYS A 128 -1.66 -23.39 23.54
CA LYS A 128 -1.83 -23.02 22.12
C LYS A 128 -1.94 -21.50 21.88
N GLN A 129 -1.82 -20.69 22.94
CA GLN A 129 -2.13 -19.26 22.94
C GLN A 129 -3.56 -18.94 22.46
N LYS A 130 -4.46 -19.93 22.57
CA LYS A 130 -5.85 -19.87 22.14
C LYS A 130 -6.70 -20.74 23.06
N GLY A 131 -7.90 -20.28 23.38
CA GLY A 131 -8.84 -20.97 24.26
C GLY A 131 -8.54 -20.80 25.76
N PRO A 132 -9.48 -21.19 26.63
CA PRO A 132 -9.35 -21.02 28.08
C PRO A 132 -8.20 -21.84 28.66
N ARG A 133 -7.35 -21.21 29.49
CA ARG A 133 -6.15 -21.86 30.09
C ARG A 133 -6.48 -22.98 31.09
N HIS A 134 -7.73 -23.08 31.54
CA HIS A 134 -8.16 -24.14 32.44
C HIS A 134 -8.55 -25.44 31.70
N LEU A 135 -8.71 -25.42 30.37
CA LEU A 135 -9.06 -26.60 29.59
C LEU A 135 -7.83 -27.27 29.00
N CYS A 136 -7.70 -28.60 29.16
CA CYS A 136 -6.59 -29.37 28.58
C CYS A 136 -6.55 -29.28 27.04
N SER A 137 -7.70 -29.20 26.38
CA SER A 137 -7.83 -29.07 24.92
C SER A 137 -7.17 -27.80 24.34
N ALA A 138 -6.97 -26.77 25.17
CA ALA A 138 -6.27 -25.54 24.81
C ALA A 138 -4.73 -25.69 24.77
N TYR A 139 -4.20 -26.88 25.03
CA TYR A 139 -2.76 -27.16 25.06
C TYR A 139 -2.36 -28.19 24.00
N ARG A 140 -1.09 -28.16 23.60
CA ARG A 140 -0.44 -29.21 22.79
C ARG A 140 0.50 -29.99 23.70
N SER A 141 0.61 -31.30 23.52
CA SER A 141 1.72 -32.04 24.11
C SER A 141 2.99 -31.77 23.29
N VAL A 142 4.12 -31.62 23.98
CA VAL A 142 5.44 -31.58 23.36
C VAL A 142 6.33 -32.58 24.08
N LEU A 143 6.92 -33.50 23.32
CA LEU A 143 7.79 -34.52 23.86
C LEU A 143 9.23 -34.02 23.99
N ILE A 144 9.72 -33.94 25.22
CA ILE A 144 11.12 -33.69 25.53
C ILE A 144 11.86 -35.04 25.58
N SER A 145 12.49 -35.41 24.46
CA SER A 145 13.31 -36.61 24.30
C SER A 145 14.82 -36.33 24.33
N SER A 146 15.61 -37.39 24.48
CA SER A 146 17.08 -37.41 24.47
C SER A 146 17.67 -36.70 23.25
N HIS A 147 18.71 -35.88 23.46
CA HIS A 147 19.47 -35.24 22.37
C HIS A 147 20.31 -36.25 21.59
N VAL A 148 20.82 -37.29 22.26
CA VAL A 148 21.54 -38.40 21.63
C VAL A 148 20.57 -39.17 20.73
N GLY A 149 19.43 -39.63 21.27
CA GLY A 149 18.39 -40.30 20.49
C GLY A 149 17.94 -39.50 19.28
N LYS A 150 17.60 -38.22 19.47
CA LYS A 150 17.25 -37.29 18.37
C LYS A 150 18.33 -37.16 17.30
N SER A 151 19.60 -37.19 17.67
CA SER A 151 20.70 -37.08 16.71
C SER A 151 20.87 -38.36 15.89
N LEU A 152 20.69 -39.53 16.51
CA LEU A 152 20.63 -40.81 15.80
C LEU A 152 19.45 -40.84 14.82
N HIS A 153 18.26 -40.46 15.27
CA HIS A 153 17.05 -40.40 14.43
C HIS A 153 17.21 -39.41 13.28
N ARG A 154 17.74 -38.22 13.55
CA ARG A 154 18.02 -37.21 12.53
C ARG A 154 19.00 -37.69 11.48
N CYS A 155 20.05 -38.42 11.88
CA CYS A 155 21.02 -39.00 10.96
C CYS A 155 20.32 -39.96 9.98
N ILE A 156 19.53 -40.90 10.50
CA ILE A 156 18.74 -41.84 9.67
C ILE A 156 17.80 -41.08 8.74
N ARG A 157 17.06 -40.09 9.26
CA ARG A 157 16.15 -39.27 8.47
C ARG A 157 16.84 -38.56 7.29
N LEU A 158 18.01 -37.97 7.54
CA LEU A 158 18.73 -37.24 6.50
C LEU A 158 19.28 -38.18 5.43
N HIS A 159 19.74 -39.35 5.86
CA HIS A 159 20.25 -40.40 4.98
C HIS A 159 19.14 -40.95 4.06
N THR A 160 17.93 -41.17 4.58
CA THR A 160 16.79 -41.68 3.79
C THR A 160 15.92 -40.59 3.15
N ALA A 161 16.39 -39.33 3.11
CA ALA A 161 15.55 -38.20 2.71
C ALA A 161 15.21 -38.19 1.21
N ASP A 162 16.12 -38.65 0.34
CA ASP A 162 15.87 -38.66 -1.11
C ASP A 162 14.72 -39.60 -1.47
N THR A 163 14.72 -40.82 -0.93
CA THR A 163 13.63 -41.80 -1.11
C THR A 163 12.30 -41.27 -0.61
N PHE A 164 12.30 -40.58 0.54
CA PHE A 164 11.12 -39.90 1.07
C PHE A 164 10.62 -38.81 0.14
N GLU A 165 11.49 -37.91 -0.32
CA GLU A 165 11.14 -36.75 -1.14
C GLU A 165 10.60 -37.15 -2.53
N HIS A 166 11.08 -38.27 -3.09
CA HIS A 166 10.58 -38.85 -4.34
C HIS A 166 9.18 -39.46 -4.21
N TYR A 167 8.85 -40.03 -3.04
CA TYR A 167 7.54 -40.63 -2.82
C TYR A 167 6.42 -39.59 -2.61
N LEU A 168 6.74 -38.41 -2.07
CA LEU A 168 5.72 -37.39 -1.77
C LEU A 168 4.96 -36.93 -3.02
N GLN A 169 3.68 -36.61 -2.86
CA GLN A 169 2.88 -35.99 -3.92
C GLN A 169 3.56 -34.69 -4.40
N SER A 170 3.47 -34.41 -5.70
CA SER A 170 4.29 -33.37 -6.35
C SER A 170 4.10 -31.94 -5.81
N GLN A 171 2.92 -31.61 -5.26
CA GLN A 171 2.63 -30.34 -4.58
C GLN A 171 2.61 -30.45 -3.03
N GLN A 172 2.96 -31.61 -2.46
CA GLN A 172 3.26 -31.76 -1.04
C GLN A 172 4.67 -31.22 -0.76
N ILE A 173 4.70 -29.97 -0.36
CA ILE A 173 5.93 -29.20 -0.14
C ILE A 173 6.39 -29.21 1.33
N GLY A 174 5.49 -29.52 2.27
CA GLY A 174 5.83 -29.67 3.68
C GLY A 174 6.71 -30.90 3.92
N GLY A 175 7.76 -30.73 4.73
CA GLY A 175 8.65 -31.84 5.15
C GLY A 175 9.86 -32.06 4.25
N LYS A 176 9.89 -31.44 3.06
CA LYS A 176 11.03 -31.48 2.13
C LYS A 176 12.17 -30.55 2.58
N ARG A 177 13.42 -30.95 2.30
CA ARG A 177 14.61 -30.13 2.58
C ARG A 177 14.64 -28.92 1.65
N GLY A 178 15.08 -27.78 2.18
CA GLY A 178 15.29 -26.56 1.38
C GLY A 178 14.02 -25.87 0.86
N VAL A 179 12.81 -26.38 1.14
CA VAL A 179 11.56 -25.80 0.65
C VAL A 179 10.97 -24.81 1.67
N PRO A 180 10.78 -23.53 1.30
CA PRO A 180 10.22 -22.54 2.22
C PRO A 180 8.70 -22.60 2.27
N VAL A 181 8.13 -22.37 3.48
CA VAL A 181 6.68 -22.26 3.73
C VAL A 181 5.99 -21.27 2.77
N SER A 182 6.69 -20.19 2.40
CA SER A 182 6.16 -19.15 1.51
C SER A 182 5.84 -19.64 0.10
N LEU A 183 6.42 -20.75 -0.35
CA LEU A 183 6.16 -21.31 -1.68
C LEU A 183 4.69 -21.73 -1.84
N GLY A 184 4.09 -22.34 -0.81
CA GLY A 184 2.69 -22.76 -0.86
C GLY A 184 1.73 -21.58 -1.04
N VAL A 185 1.95 -20.50 -0.28
CA VAL A 185 1.18 -19.25 -0.44
C VAL A 185 1.37 -18.64 -1.83
N HIS A 186 2.60 -18.65 -2.35
CA HIS A 186 2.89 -18.11 -3.67
C HIS A 186 2.13 -18.89 -4.76
N GLN A 187 2.17 -20.22 -4.70
CA GLN A 187 1.49 -21.13 -5.61
C GLN A 187 -0.03 -20.89 -5.64
N ALA A 188 -0.69 -20.87 -4.47
CA ALA A 188 -2.14 -20.59 -4.39
C ALA A 188 -2.51 -19.22 -5.00
N ARG A 189 -1.72 -18.18 -4.73
CA ARG A 189 -1.95 -16.85 -5.31
C ARG A 189 -1.69 -16.80 -6.81
N ALA A 190 -0.66 -17.50 -7.29
CA ALA A 190 -0.33 -17.58 -8.71
C ALA A 190 -1.46 -18.28 -9.48
N PHE A 191 -2.00 -19.38 -8.94
CA PHE A 191 -3.16 -20.07 -9.47
C PHE A 191 -4.36 -19.13 -9.61
N MET A 192 -4.77 -18.46 -8.52
CA MET A 192 -5.89 -17.50 -8.53
C MET A 192 -5.72 -16.41 -9.60
N ARG A 193 -4.53 -15.78 -9.67
CA ARG A 193 -4.26 -14.70 -10.64
C ARG A 193 -4.29 -15.22 -12.07
N SER A 194 -3.68 -16.38 -12.33
CA SER A 194 -3.62 -17.01 -13.65
C SER A 194 -5.02 -17.33 -14.17
N ARG A 195 -5.86 -17.98 -13.36
CA ARG A 195 -7.23 -18.36 -13.75
C ARG A 195 -8.15 -17.15 -13.87
N SER A 196 -8.02 -16.17 -12.98
CA SER A 196 -8.78 -14.91 -13.08
C SER A 196 -8.49 -14.14 -14.36
N ARG A 197 -7.24 -14.13 -14.87
CA ARG A 197 -6.90 -13.48 -16.15
C ARG A 197 -7.56 -14.15 -17.35
N ARG A 198 -7.83 -15.46 -17.26
CA ARG A 198 -8.53 -16.25 -18.28
C ARG A 198 -10.06 -16.15 -18.18
N GLY A 199 -10.59 -15.33 -17.27
CA GLY A 199 -12.03 -15.21 -17.03
C GLY A 199 -12.66 -16.42 -16.33
N LEU A 200 -11.85 -17.34 -15.79
CA LEU A 200 -12.35 -18.57 -15.16
C LEU A 200 -12.81 -18.31 -13.73
N CYS A 201 -13.88 -19.00 -13.35
CA CYS A 201 -14.28 -19.16 -11.96
C CYS A 201 -13.21 -19.98 -11.22
N THR A 202 -12.88 -19.63 -9.98
CA THR A 202 -11.79 -20.26 -9.21
C THR A 202 -12.27 -20.65 -7.81
N GLY A 203 -11.87 -21.83 -7.34
CA GLY A 203 -12.14 -22.35 -6.01
C GLY A 203 -10.85 -22.77 -5.30
N LEU A 204 -10.81 -22.52 -3.99
CA LEU A 204 -9.77 -23.02 -3.09
C LEU A 204 -10.45 -23.67 -1.89
N LEU A 205 -10.19 -24.95 -1.67
CA LEU A 205 -10.65 -25.70 -0.51
C LEU A 205 -9.48 -25.88 0.44
N PHE A 206 -9.56 -25.22 1.59
CA PHE A 206 -8.58 -25.35 2.66
C PHE A 206 -9.04 -26.45 3.62
N LEU A 207 -8.14 -27.39 3.93
CA LEU A 207 -8.37 -28.45 4.88
C LEU A 207 -7.50 -28.23 6.12
N ASP A 208 -8.12 -28.34 7.29
CA ASP A 208 -7.47 -28.41 8.60
C ASP A 208 -7.88 -29.73 9.25
N LEU A 209 -6.93 -30.54 9.68
CA LEU A 209 -7.20 -31.80 10.37
C LEU A 209 -7.24 -31.60 11.89
N SER A 210 -8.17 -32.27 12.55
CA SER A 210 -8.24 -32.32 14.00
C SER A 210 -7.21 -33.31 14.53
N GLU A 211 -6.21 -32.80 15.26
CA GLU A 211 -5.21 -33.63 15.94
C GLU A 211 -4.44 -34.56 14.99
N ALA A 212 -4.07 -34.02 13.82
CA ALA A 212 -3.48 -34.75 12.69
C ALA A 212 -2.36 -35.74 13.09
N PHE A 213 -1.39 -35.29 13.90
CA PHE A 213 -0.31 -36.13 14.37
C PHE A 213 -0.80 -37.25 15.29
N TYR A 214 -1.79 -37.03 16.15
CA TYR A 214 -2.18 -38.00 17.19
C TYR A 214 -3.12 -39.11 16.69
N ARG A 215 -3.74 -38.94 15.53
CA ARG A 215 -4.72 -39.89 14.97
C ARG A 215 -4.18 -40.76 13.85
N VAL A 216 -2.88 -40.68 13.56
CA VAL A 216 -2.21 -41.51 12.54
C VAL A 216 -2.22 -42.99 12.95
N VAL A 217 -2.76 -43.84 12.08
CA VAL A 217 -2.60 -45.30 12.17
C VAL A 217 -1.24 -45.67 11.61
N ARG A 218 -0.25 -45.92 12.48
CA ARG A 218 1.16 -46.11 12.09
C ARG A 218 1.36 -47.25 11.10
N GLN A 219 0.56 -48.30 11.21
CA GLN A 219 0.62 -49.51 10.38
C GLN A 219 0.36 -49.19 8.90
N LEU A 220 -0.52 -48.23 8.59
CA LEU A 220 -0.78 -47.80 7.21
C LEU A 220 0.45 -47.12 6.56
N ALA A 221 1.30 -46.49 7.38
CA ALA A 221 2.51 -45.83 6.92
C ALA A 221 3.73 -46.78 6.91
N LEU A 222 3.89 -47.59 7.97
CA LEU A 222 5.12 -48.33 8.27
C LEU A 222 5.05 -49.84 7.97
N GLY A 223 3.85 -50.39 7.79
CA GLY A 223 3.61 -51.83 7.68
C GLY A 223 3.79 -52.58 9.02
N GLY A 224 3.39 -53.85 9.04
CA GLY A 224 3.48 -54.75 10.19
C GLY A 224 2.26 -55.66 10.32
N PRO A 225 2.35 -56.73 11.14
CA PRO A 225 1.26 -57.69 11.27
C PRO A 225 -0.01 -56.97 11.77
N PRO A 226 -1.15 -57.11 11.07
CA PRO A 226 -2.42 -56.59 11.54
C PRO A 226 -2.81 -57.39 12.78
N ASP A 227 -2.86 -56.73 13.93
CA ASP A 227 -3.51 -57.29 15.12
C ASP A 227 -4.97 -56.85 15.07
N ASP A 228 -5.88 -57.78 14.76
CA ASP A 228 -7.31 -57.51 14.64
C ASP A 228 -7.89 -56.90 15.93
N HIS A 229 -7.35 -57.26 17.10
CA HIS A 229 -7.74 -56.63 18.36
C HIS A 229 -7.27 -55.17 18.45
N ALA A 230 -6.07 -54.86 17.95
CA ALA A 230 -5.57 -53.48 17.87
C ALA A 230 -6.35 -52.65 16.84
N ILE A 231 -6.70 -53.22 15.68
CA ILE A 231 -7.48 -52.55 14.64
C ILE A 231 -8.91 -52.28 15.12
N ALA A 232 -9.56 -53.26 15.76
CA ALA A 232 -10.87 -53.09 16.38
C ALA A 232 -10.84 -52.03 17.50
N ALA A 233 -9.80 -52.02 18.33
CA ALA A 233 -9.60 -51.00 19.37
C ALA A 233 -9.38 -49.61 18.77
N ILE A 234 -8.62 -49.50 17.68
CA ILE A 234 -8.42 -48.24 16.93
C ILE A 234 -9.75 -47.77 16.33
N GLY A 235 -10.51 -48.66 15.70
CA GLY A 235 -11.82 -48.35 15.12
C GLY A 235 -12.85 -47.88 16.16
N ALA A 236 -12.92 -48.56 17.30
CA ALA A 236 -13.77 -48.15 18.42
C ALA A 236 -13.35 -46.79 19.00
N ARG A 237 -12.03 -46.54 19.12
CA ARG A 237 -11.48 -45.30 19.69
C ARG A 237 -11.60 -44.10 18.77
N LEU A 238 -11.51 -44.31 17.46
CA LEU A 238 -11.73 -43.30 16.44
C LEU A 238 -13.22 -43.10 16.10
N GLN A 239 -14.11 -43.85 16.76
CA GLN A 239 -15.57 -43.84 16.55
C GLN A 239 -15.93 -44.09 15.07
N LEU A 240 -15.23 -45.04 14.44
CA LEU A 240 -15.52 -45.44 13.07
C LEU A 240 -16.88 -46.15 13.02
N GLY A 241 -17.79 -45.67 12.17
CA GLY A 241 -19.12 -46.24 12.01
C GLY A 241 -19.11 -47.68 11.45
N PRO A 242 -20.23 -48.42 11.54
CA PRO A 242 -20.34 -49.78 11.04
C PRO A 242 -20.15 -49.80 9.52
N GLY A 243 -19.02 -50.35 9.06
CA GLY A 243 -18.58 -50.38 7.65
C GLY A 243 -17.15 -49.86 7.46
N ARG A 244 -16.75 -48.83 8.22
CA ARG A 244 -15.44 -48.16 8.07
C ARG A 244 -14.25 -48.94 8.61
N SER A 245 -14.50 -49.89 9.52
CA SER A 245 -13.47 -50.86 9.92
C SER A 245 -13.01 -51.70 8.74
N GLN A 246 -13.92 -52.03 7.81
CA GLN A 246 -13.62 -52.87 6.66
C GLN A 246 -12.79 -52.13 5.60
N ASP A 247 -13.03 -50.83 5.40
CA ASP A 247 -12.19 -49.98 4.55
C ASP A 247 -10.77 -49.86 5.13
N LEU A 248 -10.66 -49.69 6.44
CA LEU A 248 -9.37 -49.65 7.14
C LEU A 248 -8.61 -50.97 7.01
N HIS A 249 -9.30 -52.12 7.14
CA HIS A 249 -8.70 -53.44 6.89
C HIS A 249 -8.20 -53.57 5.45
N SER A 250 -9.02 -53.19 4.46
CA SER A 250 -8.62 -53.23 3.05
C SER A 250 -7.36 -52.39 2.78
N HIS A 251 -7.23 -51.24 3.43
CA HIS A 251 -6.05 -50.40 3.31
C HIS A 251 -4.79 -50.93 4.00
N LEU A 252 -4.95 -51.78 5.01
CA LEU A 252 -3.86 -52.49 5.70
C LEU A 252 -3.36 -53.71 4.91
N ASP A 253 -4.22 -54.31 4.07
CA ASP A 253 -3.84 -55.38 3.14
C ASP A 253 -3.03 -54.88 1.93
N GLU A 254 -3.21 -53.60 1.59
CA GLU A 254 -2.42 -52.91 0.58
C GLU A 254 -0.97 -52.64 1.06
N PRO A 255 0.04 -52.60 0.15
CA PRO A 255 1.40 -52.23 0.51
C PRO A 255 1.46 -50.89 1.25
N SER A 256 2.22 -50.86 2.34
CA SER A 256 2.43 -49.68 3.18
C SER A 256 3.12 -48.54 2.41
N ALA A 257 3.03 -47.32 2.93
CA ALA A 257 3.64 -46.16 2.27
C ALA A 257 5.17 -46.30 2.10
N ILE A 258 5.87 -46.90 3.08
CA ILE A 258 7.31 -47.18 3.01
C ILE A 258 7.64 -48.21 1.91
N GLU A 259 6.87 -49.29 1.81
CA GLU A 259 7.05 -50.31 0.76
C GLU A 259 6.85 -49.72 -0.63
N ARG A 260 5.82 -48.87 -0.79
CA ARG A 260 5.59 -48.15 -2.06
C ARG A 260 6.66 -47.12 -2.40
N ALA A 261 7.32 -46.56 -1.38
CA ALA A 261 8.43 -45.64 -1.56
C ALA A 261 9.73 -46.34 -2.01
N GLY A 262 9.75 -47.68 -2.05
CA GLY A 262 10.94 -48.44 -2.45
C GLY A 262 12.02 -48.48 -1.38
N LEU A 263 11.69 -48.17 -0.12
CA LEU A 263 12.60 -48.39 1.01
C LEU A 263 12.80 -49.90 1.20
N SER A 264 14.05 -50.34 1.29
CA SER A 264 14.39 -51.77 1.46
C SER A 264 13.57 -52.39 2.61
N PRO A 265 12.95 -53.56 2.42
CA PRO A 265 12.24 -54.29 3.49
C PRO A 265 13.12 -54.59 4.71
N GLN A 266 14.44 -54.50 4.55
CA GLN A 266 15.43 -54.68 5.61
C GLN A 266 15.56 -53.45 6.53
N LEU A 267 14.96 -52.30 6.17
CA LEU A 267 14.87 -51.10 7.01
C LEU A 267 13.84 -51.25 8.14
N GLN A 268 14.04 -52.30 8.95
CA GLN A 268 13.32 -52.51 10.21
C GLN A 268 13.48 -51.34 11.16
N VAL A 269 14.50 -50.48 10.96
CA VAL A 269 14.76 -49.29 11.75
C VAL A 269 13.58 -48.33 11.82
N LEU A 270 12.87 -48.07 10.72
CA LEU A 270 11.74 -47.12 10.73
C LEU A 270 10.55 -47.66 11.54
N ARG A 271 10.33 -48.97 11.48
CA ARG A 271 9.35 -49.67 12.34
C ARG A 271 9.82 -49.66 13.79
N ALA A 272 11.06 -50.05 14.06
CA ALA A 272 11.64 -50.11 15.38
C ALA A 272 11.60 -48.76 16.11
N LEU A 273 11.87 -47.64 15.40
CA LEU A 273 11.80 -46.28 15.95
C LEU A 273 10.40 -45.91 16.46
N GLN A 274 9.35 -46.49 15.88
CA GLN A 274 7.95 -46.16 16.17
C GLN A 274 7.20 -47.26 16.94
N THR A 275 7.79 -48.44 17.14
CA THR A 275 7.20 -49.54 17.94
C THR A 275 7.41 -49.32 19.44
N LEU A 276 6.29 -49.36 20.18
CA LEU A 276 6.21 -49.33 21.66
C LEU A 276 7.04 -48.23 22.35
N THR A 277 7.12 -47.05 21.73
CA THR A 277 7.32 -45.78 22.43
C THR A 277 6.26 -45.74 23.55
N PHE A 278 6.58 -46.09 24.81
CA PHE A 278 5.68 -46.03 25.99
C PHE A 278 4.22 -46.53 25.81
N MET A 279 3.98 -47.63 25.06
CA MET A 279 2.64 -48.25 24.86
C MET A 279 1.53 -47.33 24.32
N THR A 280 1.88 -46.37 23.46
CA THR A 280 0.88 -45.67 22.62
C THR A 280 0.65 -46.44 21.34
N THR A 281 -0.60 -46.75 21.02
CA THR A 281 -0.98 -47.46 19.79
C THR A 281 -1.32 -46.54 18.62
N LEU A 282 -1.49 -45.23 18.88
CA LEU A 282 -1.90 -44.24 17.87
C LEU A 282 -0.96 -43.04 17.79
N GLY A 283 -0.99 -42.40 16.63
CA GLY A 283 -0.39 -41.10 16.39
C GLY A 283 1.13 -41.08 16.34
N THR A 284 1.70 -39.96 15.96
CA THR A 284 3.12 -39.65 15.99
C THR A 284 3.34 -38.52 16.97
N ARG A 285 4.45 -38.55 17.73
CA ARG A 285 4.62 -37.62 18.86
C ARG A 285 5.30 -36.32 18.43
N PRO A 286 4.67 -35.15 18.62
CA PRO A 286 5.31 -33.88 18.30
C PRO A 286 6.59 -33.67 19.13
N GLY A 287 7.70 -33.45 18.42
CA GLY A 287 9.04 -33.34 19.01
C GLY A 287 9.97 -34.51 18.72
N ASP A 288 9.46 -35.61 18.14
CA ASP A 288 10.24 -36.66 17.49
C ASP A 288 10.67 -36.20 16.08
N CYS A 289 11.86 -36.62 15.64
CA CYS A 289 12.40 -36.33 14.32
C CYS A 289 11.68 -37.05 13.16
N PHE A 290 10.89 -38.10 13.44
CA PHE A 290 10.16 -38.87 12.43
C PHE A 290 8.65 -38.62 12.41
N ALA A 291 8.10 -37.85 13.36
CA ALA A 291 6.66 -37.71 13.49
C ALA A 291 5.99 -37.07 12.26
N ASP A 292 6.68 -36.13 11.62
CA ASP A 292 6.28 -35.47 10.39
C ASP A 292 6.42 -36.37 9.16
N ILE A 293 7.45 -37.22 9.12
CA ILE A 293 7.70 -38.15 8.01
C ILE A 293 6.60 -39.20 7.92
N VAL A 294 6.26 -39.84 9.04
CA VAL A 294 5.23 -40.89 9.09
C VAL A 294 3.87 -40.33 8.67
N PHE A 295 3.52 -39.14 9.15
CA PHE A 295 2.32 -38.43 8.68
C PHE A 295 2.41 -38.12 7.18
N SER A 296 3.54 -37.59 6.71
CA SER A 296 3.72 -37.20 5.31
C SER A 296 3.61 -38.37 4.34
N PHE A 297 4.11 -39.56 4.71
CA PHE A 297 3.95 -40.79 3.95
C PHE A 297 2.48 -41.19 3.81
N LEU A 298 1.74 -41.22 4.91
CA LEU A 298 0.32 -41.53 4.89
C LEU A 298 -0.47 -40.50 4.08
N TRP A 299 -0.15 -39.22 4.26
CA TRP A 299 -0.79 -38.11 3.58
C TRP A 299 -0.51 -38.13 2.07
N ALA A 300 0.71 -38.47 1.67
CA ALA A 300 1.07 -38.63 0.25
C ALA A 300 0.24 -39.71 -0.43
N ARG A 301 0.03 -40.87 0.23
CA ARG A 301 -0.83 -41.95 -0.29
C ARG A 301 -2.27 -41.47 -0.53
N LEU A 302 -2.85 -40.72 0.41
CA LEU A 302 -4.18 -40.14 0.27
C LEU A 302 -4.21 -39.12 -0.88
N LEU A 303 -3.27 -38.18 -0.93
CA LEU A 303 -3.23 -37.13 -1.94
C LEU A 303 -3.02 -37.68 -3.35
N GLN A 304 -2.18 -38.71 -3.52
CA GLN A 304 -2.00 -39.38 -4.81
C GLN A 304 -3.28 -40.07 -5.29
N ARG A 305 -4.03 -40.71 -4.39
CA ARG A 305 -5.34 -41.31 -4.72
C ARG A 305 -6.37 -40.24 -5.07
N LEU A 306 -6.43 -39.16 -4.29
CA LEU A 306 -7.30 -38.01 -4.58
C LEU A 306 -6.97 -37.39 -5.95
N GLU A 307 -5.69 -37.20 -6.25
CA GLU A 307 -5.21 -36.70 -7.53
C GLU A 307 -5.69 -37.60 -8.69
N GLN A 308 -5.52 -38.92 -8.56
CA GLN A 308 -5.99 -39.89 -9.56
C GLN A 308 -7.52 -39.84 -9.76
N THR A 309 -8.30 -39.83 -8.68
CA THR A 309 -9.76 -39.77 -8.74
C THR A 309 -10.26 -38.48 -9.40
N LEU A 310 -9.67 -37.33 -9.03
CA LEU A 310 -10.05 -36.04 -9.60
C LEU A 310 -9.61 -35.89 -11.06
N GLN A 311 -8.50 -36.52 -11.44
CA GLN A 311 -8.03 -36.57 -12.82
C GLN A 311 -8.98 -37.41 -13.68
N GLN A 312 -9.38 -38.61 -13.22
CA GLN A 312 -10.35 -39.46 -13.91
C GLN A 312 -11.72 -38.79 -14.04
N ALA A 313 -12.11 -37.97 -13.06
CA ALA A 313 -13.34 -37.19 -13.09
C ALA A 313 -13.28 -35.95 -13.99
N GLY A 314 -12.11 -35.59 -14.54
CA GLY A 314 -11.92 -34.40 -15.38
C GLY A 314 -12.09 -33.07 -14.62
N ILE A 315 -11.93 -33.08 -13.29
CA ILE A 315 -12.06 -31.88 -12.43
C ILE A 315 -10.72 -31.22 -12.19
N LEU A 316 -9.65 -32.01 -12.14
CA LEU A 316 -8.34 -31.55 -11.75
C LEU A 316 -7.76 -30.58 -12.79
N ASP A 317 -7.25 -29.44 -12.31
CA ASP A 317 -6.59 -28.46 -13.17
C ASP A 317 -5.26 -29.01 -13.68
N VAL A 318 -4.86 -28.57 -14.87
CA VAL A 318 -3.54 -28.87 -15.44
C VAL A 318 -2.68 -27.61 -15.54
N VAL A 319 -1.38 -27.77 -15.33
CA VAL A 319 -0.37 -26.72 -15.52
C VAL A 319 0.70 -27.19 -16.50
N PRO A 320 1.29 -26.29 -17.30
CA PRO A 320 2.43 -26.64 -18.14
C PRO A 320 3.59 -27.18 -17.28
N GLU A 321 4.21 -28.25 -17.74
CA GLU A 321 5.44 -28.76 -17.16
C GLU A 321 6.63 -27.99 -17.72
N GLU A 322 7.28 -27.21 -16.86
CA GLU A 322 8.36 -26.30 -17.22
C GLU A 322 9.49 -26.42 -16.18
N TRP A 323 10.74 -26.34 -16.65
CA TRP A 323 11.95 -26.55 -15.83
C TRP A 323 12.61 -25.25 -15.34
N GLY A 324 11.83 -24.18 -15.17
CA GLY A 324 12.36 -22.90 -14.67
C GLY A 324 11.45 -21.71 -14.93
N LEU A 325 11.97 -20.51 -14.66
CA LEU A 325 11.30 -19.27 -15.00
C LEU A 325 11.42 -19.03 -16.50
N GLN A 326 10.32 -19.23 -17.22
CA GLN A 326 10.21 -18.82 -18.63
C GLN A 326 9.96 -17.31 -18.67
N VAL A 327 11.00 -16.54 -19.00
CA VAL A 327 10.88 -15.14 -19.38
C VAL A 327 11.14 -15.14 -20.89
N ASP A 328 10.15 -15.54 -21.69
CA ASP A 328 10.29 -15.54 -23.14
C ASP A 328 10.07 -14.11 -23.69
N ASP A 329 10.91 -13.72 -24.65
CA ASP A 329 10.85 -12.46 -25.39
C ASP A 329 9.45 -12.20 -25.93
N PHE A 330 8.96 -10.96 -25.82
CA PHE A 330 7.59 -10.53 -26.12
C PHE A 330 7.09 -10.74 -27.58
N GLU A 331 7.84 -11.39 -28.47
CA GLU A 331 7.52 -11.44 -29.90
C GLU A 331 7.32 -12.83 -30.53
N SER A 332 7.47 -13.94 -29.79
CA SER A 332 7.22 -15.28 -30.37
C SER A 332 6.15 -16.08 -29.62
N ILE A 333 4.89 -15.63 -29.74
CA ILE A 333 3.75 -16.54 -29.52
C ILE A 333 3.63 -17.44 -30.77
N GLN A 334 4.54 -18.40 -30.90
CA GLN A 334 4.18 -19.66 -31.55
C GLN A 334 3.67 -20.59 -30.45
N ARG A 335 2.34 -20.76 -30.37
CA ARG A 335 1.74 -21.91 -29.70
C ARG A 335 1.38 -22.95 -30.78
N PRO A 336 1.34 -24.25 -30.46
CA PRO A 336 2.08 -24.99 -29.45
C PRO A 336 2.78 -26.22 -30.08
N GLN A 337 4.05 -26.50 -29.73
CA GLN A 337 4.34 -27.91 -29.44
C GLN A 337 3.52 -28.23 -28.20
N GLU A 338 2.78 -29.35 -28.20
CA GLU A 338 2.02 -29.82 -27.05
C GLU A 338 2.95 -29.81 -25.82
N LYS A 339 2.88 -28.73 -25.05
CA LYS A 339 3.66 -28.62 -23.83
C LYS A 339 3.10 -29.68 -22.91
N LEU A 340 3.96 -30.61 -22.50
CA LEU A 340 3.59 -31.62 -21.53
C LEU A 340 2.91 -30.89 -20.36
N CYS A 341 1.67 -31.27 -20.07
CA CYS A 341 0.91 -30.69 -18.98
C CYS A 341 0.85 -31.72 -17.87
N LYS A 342 1.05 -31.26 -16.64
CA LYS A 342 0.90 -32.10 -15.47
C LYS A 342 -0.33 -31.70 -14.66
N PRO A 343 -0.98 -32.66 -14.00
CA PRO A 343 -2.04 -32.36 -13.06
C PRO A 343 -1.54 -31.46 -11.92
N TYR A 344 -2.44 -30.63 -11.40
CA TYR A 344 -2.13 -29.68 -10.33
C TYR A 344 -3.23 -29.68 -9.28
N LEU A 345 -2.93 -30.35 -8.16
CA LEU A 345 -3.86 -30.47 -7.04
C LEU A 345 -3.90 -29.21 -6.17
N GLY A 346 -2.73 -28.63 -5.91
CA GLY A 346 -2.57 -27.44 -5.09
C GLY A 346 -1.59 -27.66 -3.92
N PRO A 347 -1.10 -26.57 -3.31
CA PRO A 347 -0.02 -26.65 -2.34
C PRO A 347 -0.47 -27.32 -1.04
N THR A 348 0.34 -28.25 -0.55
CA THR A 348 0.13 -28.91 0.75
C THR A 348 1.35 -28.77 1.64
N TRP A 349 1.13 -28.23 2.84
CA TRP A 349 2.14 -28.14 3.89
C TRP A 349 1.70 -28.97 5.10
N MET A 350 2.16 -30.22 5.18
CA MET A 350 1.69 -31.17 6.21
C MET A 350 0.15 -31.26 6.23
N ASP A 351 -0.48 -30.97 7.36
CA ASP A 351 -1.93 -30.95 7.56
C ASP A 351 -2.60 -29.74 6.92
N ASP A 352 -1.89 -28.63 6.70
CA ASP A 352 -2.40 -27.43 6.01
C ASP A 352 -2.43 -27.66 4.49
N THR A 353 -3.52 -28.26 4.00
CA THR A 353 -3.73 -28.60 2.59
C THR A 353 -4.64 -27.58 1.90
N CYS A 354 -4.25 -27.13 0.70
CA CYS A 354 -5.06 -26.24 -0.14
C CYS A 354 -5.29 -26.88 -1.52
N ILE A 355 -6.50 -27.42 -1.73
CA ILE A 355 -6.90 -27.98 -3.03
C ILE A 355 -7.41 -26.84 -3.91
N THR A 356 -6.86 -26.71 -5.12
CA THR A 356 -7.19 -25.65 -6.07
C THR A 356 -7.90 -26.20 -7.29
N PHE A 357 -8.93 -25.50 -7.75
CA PHE A 357 -9.70 -25.91 -8.93
C PHE A 357 -10.33 -24.70 -9.62
N SER A 358 -10.65 -24.85 -10.90
CA SER A 358 -11.25 -23.79 -11.72
C SER A 358 -12.26 -24.33 -12.70
N ALA A 359 -13.19 -23.47 -13.13
CA ALA A 359 -14.23 -23.84 -14.07
C ALA A 359 -14.61 -22.65 -14.97
N SER A 360 -15.12 -22.93 -16.16
CA SER A 360 -15.58 -21.92 -17.12
C SER A 360 -16.90 -21.26 -16.72
N THR A 361 -17.73 -21.95 -15.93
CA THR A 361 -19.05 -21.46 -15.49
C THR A 361 -19.21 -21.54 -13.98
N VAL A 362 -20.11 -20.72 -13.44
CA VAL A 362 -20.47 -20.75 -12.01
C VAL A 362 -20.99 -22.13 -11.60
N ALA A 363 -21.87 -22.74 -12.40
CA ALA A 363 -22.47 -24.04 -12.09
C ALA A 363 -21.41 -25.15 -12.02
N ASN A 364 -20.48 -25.17 -12.98
CA ASN A 364 -19.40 -26.16 -12.99
C ASN A 364 -18.44 -25.94 -11.81
N LEU A 365 -18.22 -24.70 -11.36
CA LEU A 365 -17.44 -24.45 -10.15
C LEU A 365 -18.12 -25.02 -8.90
N GLU A 366 -19.44 -24.83 -8.76
CA GLU A 366 -20.21 -25.38 -7.64
C GLU A 366 -20.20 -26.91 -7.64
N LEU A 367 -20.36 -27.54 -8.83
CA LEU A 367 -20.28 -29.00 -8.97
C LEU A 367 -18.89 -29.53 -8.62
N ALA A 368 -17.82 -28.87 -9.11
CA ALA A 368 -16.45 -29.23 -8.78
C ALA A 368 -16.18 -29.10 -7.27
N ALA A 369 -16.63 -28.02 -6.64
CA ALA A 369 -16.50 -27.83 -5.20
C ALA A 369 -17.21 -28.93 -4.40
N GLY A 370 -18.42 -29.30 -4.81
CA GLY A 370 -19.18 -30.39 -4.20
C GLY A 370 -18.48 -31.74 -4.31
N ARG A 371 -17.98 -32.08 -5.51
CA ARG A 371 -17.32 -33.36 -5.76
C ARG A 371 -15.96 -33.45 -5.09
N ILE A 372 -15.11 -32.43 -5.20
CA ILE A 372 -13.81 -32.38 -4.51
C ILE A 372 -14.01 -32.50 -3.00
N GLY A 373 -14.97 -31.74 -2.44
CA GLY A 373 -15.27 -31.83 -1.02
C GLY A 373 -15.75 -33.22 -0.61
N SER A 374 -16.57 -33.88 -1.43
CA SER A 374 -17.06 -35.24 -1.16
C SER A 374 -15.90 -36.24 -1.12
N GLU A 375 -15.10 -36.30 -2.18
CA GLU A 375 -13.95 -37.21 -2.29
C GLU A 375 -12.94 -36.98 -1.16
N LEU A 376 -12.58 -35.71 -0.89
CA LEU A 376 -11.59 -35.39 0.15
C LEU A 376 -12.08 -35.78 1.55
N LEU A 377 -13.34 -35.48 1.89
CA LEU A 377 -13.88 -35.79 3.21
C LEU A 377 -14.11 -37.31 3.39
N SER A 378 -14.57 -38.01 2.37
CA SER A 378 -14.71 -39.48 2.39
C SER A 378 -13.36 -40.18 2.55
N MET A 379 -12.34 -39.78 1.77
CA MET A 379 -10.98 -40.33 1.91
C MET A 379 -10.37 -40.02 3.29
N CYS A 380 -10.65 -38.84 3.86
CA CYS A 380 -10.22 -38.58 5.24
C CYS A 380 -10.86 -39.58 6.21
N ASP A 381 -12.16 -39.86 6.08
CA ASP A 381 -12.85 -40.86 6.91
C ASP A 381 -12.26 -42.28 6.71
N GLU A 382 -11.99 -42.70 5.47
CA GLU A 382 -11.38 -44.01 5.12
C GLU A 382 -10.01 -44.21 5.79
N PHE A 383 -9.17 -43.16 5.78
CA PHE A 383 -7.85 -43.17 6.41
C PHE A 383 -7.89 -42.85 7.91
N ALA A 384 -9.09 -42.84 8.51
CA ALA A 384 -9.33 -42.57 9.92
C ALA A 384 -8.83 -41.19 10.42
N MET A 385 -8.81 -40.20 9.52
CA MET A 385 -8.48 -38.80 9.78
C MET A 385 -9.76 -37.96 9.89
N SER A 386 -9.76 -36.93 10.74
CA SER A 386 -10.95 -36.11 10.95
C SER A 386 -10.74 -34.65 10.55
N PRO A 387 -11.39 -34.20 9.47
CA PRO A 387 -11.44 -32.80 9.07
C PRO A 387 -12.10 -31.93 10.14
N ASN A 388 -11.53 -30.76 10.40
CA ASN A 388 -12.08 -29.77 11.31
C ASN A 388 -13.01 -28.81 10.57
N LEU A 389 -14.31 -29.08 10.63
CA LEU A 389 -15.33 -28.29 9.91
C LEU A 389 -15.80 -27.04 10.68
N ALA A 390 -15.16 -26.73 11.81
CA ALA A 390 -15.46 -25.49 12.54
C ALA A 390 -15.06 -24.26 11.72
N LYS A 391 -15.74 -23.13 11.98
CA LYS A 391 -15.44 -21.86 11.30
C LYS A 391 -14.00 -21.41 11.53
N GLY A 392 -13.33 -20.97 10.46
CA GLY A 392 -11.92 -20.58 10.45
C GLY A 392 -10.93 -21.76 10.39
N LYS A 393 -11.42 -22.97 10.07
CA LYS A 393 -10.61 -24.20 9.91
C LYS A 393 -10.75 -24.73 8.49
N THR A 394 -11.49 -25.80 8.25
CA THR A 394 -11.76 -26.26 6.88
C THR A 394 -12.79 -25.35 6.22
N GLU A 395 -12.38 -24.58 5.22
CA GLU A 395 -13.21 -23.55 4.58
C GLU A 395 -13.04 -23.52 3.06
N LEU A 396 -14.08 -23.07 2.38
CA LEU A 396 -14.15 -22.97 0.93
C LEU A 396 -14.14 -21.51 0.49
N LEU A 397 -13.18 -21.13 -0.36
CA LEU A 397 -13.08 -19.80 -0.95
C LEU A 397 -13.45 -19.89 -2.44
N LEU A 398 -14.56 -19.25 -2.81
CA LEU A 398 -15.07 -19.24 -4.19
C LEU A 398 -14.95 -17.85 -4.83
N ILE A 399 -14.47 -17.82 -6.07
CA ILE A 399 -14.29 -16.61 -6.87
C ILE A 399 -15.07 -16.78 -8.18
N PHE A 400 -16.20 -16.07 -8.27
CA PHE A 400 -17.08 -16.11 -9.44
C PHE A 400 -16.71 -15.04 -10.48
N GLN A 401 -16.55 -15.48 -11.73
CA GLN A 401 -16.29 -14.66 -12.92
C GLN A 401 -17.28 -15.01 -14.04
N GLY A 402 -17.44 -14.10 -15.01
CA GLY A 402 -18.30 -14.32 -16.18
C GLY A 402 -19.81 -14.20 -15.90
N GLN A 403 -20.61 -14.74 -16.82
CA GLN A 403 -22.06 -14.66 -16.78
C GLN A 403 -22.63 -15.38 -15.55
N GLY A 404 -23.56 -14.74 -14.85
CA GLY A 404 -24.14 -15.27 -13.60
C GLY A 404 -23.32 -15.02 -12.33
N ALA A 405 -22.12 -14.46 -12.42
CA ALA A 405 -21.26 -14.19 -11.26
C ALA A 405 -21.92 -13.28 -10.21
N SER A 406 -22.69 -12.27 -10.62
CA SER A 406 -23.41 -11.39 -9.69
C SER A 406 -24.51 -12.12 -8.92
N LYS A 407 -25.24 -13.03 -9.57
CA LYS A 407 -26.26 -13.88 -8.95
C LYS A 407 -25.61 -14.86 -7.96
N ALA A 408 -24.50 -15.48 -8.35
CA ALA A 408 -23.71 -16.38 -7.50
C ALA A 408 -23.15 -15.66 -6.26
N LYS A 409 -22.64 -14.43 -6.43
CA LYS A 409 -22.14 -13.61 -5.31
C LYS A 409 -23.26 -13.27 -4.33
N LYS A 410 -24.47 -12.96 -4.80
CA LYS A 410 -25.64 -12.75 -3.93
C LYS A 410 -26.06 -14.04 -3.22
N LYS A 411 -26.00 -15.20 -3.89
CA LYS A 411 -26.31 -16.53 -3.33
C LYS A 411 -25.37 -16.91 -2.18
N HIS A 412 -24.06 -16.72 -2.36
CA HIS A 412 -23.02 -17.22 -1.44
C HIS A 412 -22.43 -16.20 -0.48
N PHE A 413 -22.54 -14.91 -0.78
CA PHE A 413 -21.99 -13.83 0.05
C PHE A 413 -23.00 -12.73 0.38
N GLY A 414 -24.26 -12.87 -0.08
CA GLY A 414 -25.31 -11.91 0.20
C GLY A 414 -25.83 -11.99 1.64
N PRO A 415 -26.63 -11.01 2.08
CA PRO A 415 -27.17 -10.95 3.44
C PRO A 415 -28.08 -12.15 3.80
N ASN A 416 -28.69 -12.79 2.80
CA ASN A 416 -29.54 -13.97 2.97
C ASN A 416 -28.79 -15.28 2.70
N SER A 417 -27.46 -15.24 2.57
CA SER A 417 -26.67 -16.45 2.33
C SER A 417 -26.56 -17.28 3.62
N PRO A 418 -26.65 -18.62 3.54
CA PRO A 418 -26.42 -19.48 4.70
C PRO A 418 -24.96 -19.41 5.19
N GLY A 419 -24.03 -18.87 4.38
CA GLY A 419 -22.60 -18.83 4.71
C GLY A 419 -21.92 -20.20 4.70
N THR A 420 -22.63 -21.25 4.29
CA THR A 420 -22.15 -22.62 4.21
C THR A 420 -22.44 -23.24 2.84
N PHE A 421 -21.64 -24.24 2.46
CA PHE A 421 -21.75 -25.02 1.25
C PHE A 421 -22.00 -26.49 1.60
N PRO A 422 -23.09 -27.12 1.12
CA PRO A 422 -23.37 -28.52 1.39
C PRO A 422 -22.45 -29.44 0.57
N ILE A 423 -21.88 -30.43 1.23
CA ILE A 423 -21.09 -31.51 0.64
C ILE A 423 -21.80 -32.82 0.94
N VAL A 424 -22.09 -33.60 -0.09
CA VAL A 424 -22.73 -34.92 0.06
C VAL A 424 -21.64 -35.97 0.13
N THR A 425 -21.53 -36.64 1.28
CA THR A 425 -20.64 -37.81 1.48
C THR A 425 -21.49 -39.07 1.64
N GLU A 426 -20.87 -40.25 1.55
CA GLU A 426 -21.56 -41.52 1.82
C GLU A 426 -22.12 -41.58 3.26
N ALA A 427 -21.45 -40.90 4.19
CA ALA A 427 -21.89 -40.76 5.57
C ALA A 427 -23.03 -39.75 5.79
N GLY A 428 -23.51 -39.11 4.72
CA GLY A 428 -24.54 -38.07 4.76
C GLY A 428 -24.02 -36.66 4.42
N PRO A 429 -24.89 -35.64 4.50
CA PRO A 429 -24.55 -34.27 4.17
C PRO A 429 -23.68 -33.61 5.26
N ARG A 430 -22.57 -33.01 4.85
CA ARG A 430 -21.69 -32.17 5.68
C ARG A 430 -21.70 -30.74 5.14
N PHE A 431 -21.34 -29.75 5.96
CA PHE A 431 -21.38 -28.34 5.58
C PHE A 431 -20.02 -27.67 5.76
N LEU A 432 -19.51 -27.04 4.69
CA LEU A 432 -18.27 -26.26 4.71
C LEU A 432 -18.58 -24.77 4.81
N ASN A 433 -17.80 -24.00 5.56
CA ASN A 433 -17.98 -22.55 5.61
C ASN A 433 -17.48 -21.91 4.31
N ILE A 434 -18.26 -21.00 3.74
CA ILE A 434 -17.85 -20.20 2.57
C ILE A 434 -17.26 -18.90 3.07
N VAL A 435 -16.04 -18.57 2.63
CA VAL A 435 -15.33 -17.36 3.05
C VAL A 435 -14.87 -16.50 1.89
N SER A 436 -14.84 -15.20 2.14
CA SER A 436 -14.24 -14.19 1.26
C SER A 436 -12.73 -14.10 1.45
N SER A 437 -12.21 -14.52 2.61
CA SER A 437 -10.81 -14.44 2.98
C SER A 437 -10.39 -15.57 3.90
N TYR A 438 -9.18 -16.08 3.71
CA TYR A 438 -8.62 -17.17 4.52
C TYR A 438 -7.15 -16.90 4.87
N ALA A 439 -6.71 -17.25 6.07
CA ALA A 439 -5.31 -17.13 6.49
C ALA A 439 -4.59 -18.47 6.30
N HIS A 440 -3.86 -18.63 5.20
CA HIS A 440 -3.11 -19.84 4.88
C HIS A 440 -1.61 -19.62 5.10
N LEU A 441 -0.97 -20.48 5.89
CA LEU A 441 0.47 -20.43 6.19
C LEU A 441 0.98 -19.04 6.63
N GLY A 442 0.20 -18.37 7.49
CA GLY A 442 0.50 -17.03 8.01
C GLY A 442 0.22 -15.87 7.05
N CYS A 443 -0.33 -16.12 5.85
CA CYS A 443 -0.67 -15.11 4.86
C CYS A 443 -2.16 -15.11 4.50
N THR A 444 -2.77 -13.93 4.35
CA THR A 444 -4.17 -13.83 3.91
C THR A 444 -4.31 -14.00 2.40
N LEU A 445 -5.20 -14.91 2.00
CA LEU A 445 -5.78 -15.05 0.66
C LEU A 445 -7.17 -14.39 0.67
N HIS A 446 -7.53 -13.67 -0.39
CA HIS A 446 -8.78 -12.93 -0.46
C HIS A 446 -9.35 -12.97 -1.88
N HIS A 447 -10.68 -13.08 -2.00
CA HIS A 447 -11.41 -13.16 -3.27
C HIS A 447 -11.32 -11.87 -4.14
N ARG A 448 -10.87 -10.76 -3.55
CA ARG A 448 -10.49 -9.47 -4.19
C ARG A 448 -9.07 -9.09 -3.73
N GLY A 449 -8.24 -8.47 -4.56
CA GLY A 449 -6.89 -8.04 -4.12
C GLY A 449 -6.92 -7.16 -2.85
N LEU A 450 -5.79 -7.07 -2.13
CA LEU A 450 -5.67 -6.26 -0.90
C LEU A 450 -6.16 -4.82 -1.10
N THR A 451 -6.91 -4.28 -0.14
CA THR A 451 -7.33 -2.87 -0.13
C THR A 451 -6.11 -1.94 -0.06
N LEU A 452 -6.23 -0.71 -0.57
CA LEU A 452 -5.13 0.26 -0.54
C LEU A 452 -4.67 0.56 0.91
N ILE A 453 -5.62 0.63 1.86
CA ILE A 453 -5.34 0.81 3.29
C ILE A 453 -4.41 -0.31 3.78
N ARG A 454 -4.73 -1.57 3.48
CA ARG A 454 -3.92 -2.71 3.93
C ARG A 454 -2.58 -2.82 3.21
N ARG A 455 -2.52 -2.47 1.92
CA ARG A 455 -1.25 -2.37 1.17
C ARG A 455 -0.33 -1.31 1.76
N ARG A 456 -0.88 -0.14 2.11
CA ARG A 456 -0.16 0.97 2.76
C ARG A 456 0.42 0.55 4.11
N GLU A 457 -0.37 -0.12 4.94
CA GLU A 457 0.11 -0.64 6.24
C GLU A 457 1.29 -1.58 6.05
N LEU A 458 1.13 -2.60 5.21
CA LEU A 458 2.19 -3.58 4.93
C LEU A 458 3.45 -2.93 4.33
N PHE A 459 3.27 -1.96 3.43
CA PHE A 459 4.38 -1.22 2.82
C PHE A 459 5.15 -0.40 3.86
N ARG A 460 4.47 0.29 4.79
CA ARG A 460 5.11 1.01 5.89
C ARG A 460 5.88 0.08 6.81
N THR A 461 5.33 -1.09 7.15
CA THR A 461 5.94 -2.02 8.12
C THR A 461 7.06 -2.88 7.54
N LEU A 462 7.00 -3.26 6.27
CA LEU A 462 7.90 -4.26 5.68
C LEU A 462 8.94 -3.68 4.71
N ILE A 463 8.59 -2.59 4.02
CA ILE A 463 9.43 -2.01 2.95
C ILE A 463 10.07 -0.72 3.45
N LEU A 464 9.28 0.28 3.86
CA LEU A 464 9.83 1.55 4.31
C LEU A 464 10.73 1.40 5.54
N SER A 465 10.40 0.49 6.45
CA SER A 465 11.21 0.21 7.64
C SER A 465 12.63 -0.29 7.31
N LYS A 466 12.79 -1.05 6.22
CA LYS A 466 14.09 -1.55 5.75
C LYS A 466 14.79 -0.54 4.86
N LEU A 467 14.06 0.09 3.95
CA LEU A 467 14.61 1.06 2.99
C LEU A 467 15.17 2.31 3.70
N LEU A 468 14.50 2.75 4.76
CA LEU A 468 14.90 3.93 5.54
C LEU A 468 15.79 3.58 6.73
N TYR A 469 16.27 2.34 6.83
CA TYR A 469 17.22 1.96 7.88
C TYR A 469 18.53 2.74 7.69
N GLY A 470 18.92 3.54 8.68
CA GLY A 470 20.11 4.39 8.63
C GLY A 470 19.91 5.74 7.95
N ALA A 471 18.72 6.01 7.37
CA ALA A 471 18.44 7.26 6.67
C ALA A 471 18.42 8.50 7.58
N GLU A 472 18.35 8.29 8.90
CA GLU A 472 18.51 9.33 9.92
C GLU A 472 19.86 10.07 9.89
N SER A 473 20.89 9.47 9.28
CA SER A 473 22.24 10.05 9.19
C SER A 473 22.54 10.67 7.82
N TRP A 474 21.61 10.57 6.86
CA TRP A 474 21.87 11.00 5.49
C TRP A 474 21.78 12.53 5.35
N THR A 475 22.83 13.14 4.80
CA THR A 475 22.89 14.58 4.51
C THR A 475 22.60 14.92 3.05
N LEU A 476 22.76 13.95 2.13
CA LEU A 476 22.50 14.04 0.67
C LEU A 476 22.86 15.41 0.08
N ARG A 477 24.12 15.67 -0.23
CA ARG A 477 24.59 16.97 -0.74
C ARG A 477 24.19 17.22 -2.19
N ASP A 478 24.23 16.19 -3.03
CA ASP A 478 24.00 16.33 -4.47
C ASP A 478 22.51 16.29 -4.85
N GLN A 479 22.10 17.21 -5.73
CA GLN A 479 20.74 17.26 -6.26
C GLN A 479 20.37 15.97 -7.00
N ARG A 480 21.37 15.30 -7.60
CA ARG A 480 21.22 14.00 -8.27
C ARG A 480 20.71 12.92 -7.32
N ASP A 481 21.30 12.79 -6.15
CA ASP A 481 20.96 11.74 -5.19
C ASP A 481 19.61 11.99 -4.53
N ARG A 482 19.31 13.27 -4.23
CA ARG A 482 17.98 13.69 -3.77
C ARG A 482 16.90 13.33 -4.79
N HIS A 483 17.13 13.64 -6.05
CA HIS A 483 16.19 13.31 -7.13
C HIS A 483 16.05 11.81 -7.33
N TYR A 484 17.15 11.06 -7.28
CA TYR A 484 17.13 9.60 -7.39
C TYR A 484 16.27 8.95 -6.30
N LEU A 485 16.50 9.33 -5.03
CA LEU A 485 15.72 8.82 -3.89
C LEU A 485 14.24 9.18 -4.03
N HIS A 486 13.94 10.43 -4.43
CA HIS A 486 12.58 10.91 -4.63
C HIS A 486 11.85 10.07 -5.69
N SER A 487 12.43 9.95 -6.89
CA SER A 487 11.85 9.16 -7.98
C SER A 487 11.74 7.68 -7.64
N ALA A 488 12.71 7.11 -6.92
CA ALA A 488 12.66 5.72 -6.48
C ALA A 488 11.49 5.45 -5.53
N LEU A 489 11.29 6.32 -4.52
CA LEU A 489 10.19 6.20 -3.56
C LEU A 489 8.83 6.39 -4.22
N LEU A 490 8.67 7.38 -5.10
CA LEU A 490 7.40 7.61 -5.78
C LEU A 490 7.03 6.50 -6.75
N ARG A 491 8.00 5.87 -7.42
CA ARG A 491 7.76 4.64 -8.18
C ARG A 491 7.22 3.51 -7.29
N LEU A 492 7.72 3.37 -6.06
CA LEU A 492 7.21 2.38 -5.11
C LEU A 492 5.81 2.73 -4.61
N TYR A 493 5.52 4.00 -4.34
CA TYR A 493 4.19 4.46 -3.94
C TYR A 493 3.16 4.24 -5.04
N GLY A 494 3.51 4.55 -6.30
CA GLY A 494 2.67 4.31 -7.47
C GLY A 494 2.27 2.85 -7.63
N ARG A 495 3.12 1.89 -7.22
CA ARG A 495 2.82 0.44 -7.23
C ARG A 495 1.77 0.02 -6.21
N LEU A 496 1.50 0.83 -5.18
CA LEU A 496 0.42 0.53 -4.23
C LEU A 496 -0.96 0.72 -4.87
N LEU A 497 -1.05 1.63 -5.84
CA LEU A 497 -2.26 1.99 -6.56
C LEU A 497 -2.58 0.96 -7.65
N PRO A 498 -3.86 0.64 -7.89
CA PRO A 498 -4.25 -0.28 -8.95
C PRO A 498 -3.82 0.24 -10.33
N HIS A 499 -3.24 -0.65 -11.15
CA HIS A 499 -3.07 -0.45 -12.59
C HIS A 499 -4.44 -0.56 -13.25
N GLN A 500 -4.98 0.57 -13.66
CA GLN A 500 -6.01 0.68 -14.69
C GLN A 500 -5.44 1.65 -15.71
N GLY A 501 -5.53 1.34 -17.01
CA GLY A 501 -4.85 2.01 -18.14
C GLY A 501 -5.13 3.51 -18.27
N ARG A 502 -4.75 4.29 -17.25
CA ARG A 502 -4.76 5.74 -17.19
C ARG A 502 -3.40 6.27 -17.61
N ALA A 503 -3.42 7.52 -18.07
CA ALA A 503 -2.24 8.35 -18.28
C ALA A 503 -1.30 8.36 -17.06
N PRO A 504 -0.01 8.69 -17.23
CA PRO A 504 0.95 8.80 -16.14
C PRO A 504 0.40 9.68 -15.01
N ARG A 505 0.40 9.18 -13.77
CA ARG A 505 -0.01 9.96 -12.60
C ARG A 505 1.10 10.90 -12.18
N SER A 506 0.76 12.12 -11.77
CA SER A 506 1.74 13.05 -11.19
C SER A 506 2.17 12.61 -9.79
N ASP A 507 3.33 13.11 -9.34
CA ASP A 507 3.85 12.90 -7.98
C ASP A 507 2.80 13.24 -6.91
N ASP A 508 2.14 14.40 -7.05
CA ASP A 508 1.09 14.85 -6.13
C ASP A 508 -0.13 13.93 -6.13
N GLU A 509 -0.53 13.42 -7.29
CA GLU A 509 -1.65 12.47 -7.38
C GLU A 509 -1.30 11.16 -6.66
N ILE A 510 -0.08 10.66 -6.83
CA ILE A 510 0.39 9.46 -6.14
C ILE A 510 0.38 9.67 -4.62
N LEU A 511 0.92 10.79 -4.14
CA LEU A 511 1.00 11.11 -2.72
C LEU A 511 -0.39 11.25 -2.10
N VAL A 512 -1.30 11.96 -2.76
CA VAL A 512 -2.69 12.14 -2.30
C VAL A 512 -3.45 10.82 -2.27
N LEU A 513 -3.40 10.03 -3.35
CA LEU A 513 -4.12 8.76 -3.42
C LEU A 513 -3.60 7.74 -2.40
N THR A 514 -2.28 7.71 -2.16
CA THR A 514 -1.69 6.77 -1.18
C THR A 514 -1.81 7.27 0.26
N GLY A 515 -1.95 8.58 0.48
CA GLY A 515 -1.90 9.20 1.80
C GLY A 515 -0.57 8.93 2.52
N LEU A 516 0.53 8.84 1.76
CA LEU A 516 1.88 8.67 2.28
C LEU A 516 2.64 10.01 2.21
N PRO A 517 3.53 10.30 3.16
CA PRO A 517 4.36 11.50 3.14
C PRO A 517 5.35 11.45 1.96
N ASP A 518 5.66 12.62 1.41
CA ASP A 518 6.67 12.73 0.37
C ASP A 518 8.07 12.32 0.87
N PRO A 519 9.01 11.99 -0.03
CA PRO A 519 10.37 11.57 0.31
C PRO A 519 11.11 12.53 1.25
N THR A 520 10.95 13.85 1.07
CA THR A 520 11.59 14.84 1.93
C THR A 520 11.01 14.76 3.33
N THR A 521 9.68 14.80 3.46
CA THR A 521 9.00 14.68 4.76
C THR A 521 9.35 13.37 5.45
N LEU A 522 9.45 12.24 4.73
CA LEU A 522 9.91 10.98 5.31
C LEU A 522 11.26 11.09 6.00
N LEU A 523 12.24 11.72 5.35
CA LEU A 523 13.58 11.91 5.92
C LEU A 523 13.52 12.78 7.17
N ARG A 524 12.72 13.86 7.16
CA ARG A 524 12.50 14.71 8.36
C ARG A 524 11.95 13.89 9.52
N LEU A 525 10.93 13.07 9.27
CA LEU A 525 10.32 12.21 10.29
C LEU A 525 11.30 11.15 10.82
N CYS A 526 12.24 10.65 10.00
CA CYS A 526 13.30 9.75 10.45
C CYS A 526 14.31 10.47 11.36
N ARG A 527 14.83 11.62 10.93
CA ARG A 527 15.80 12.41 11.70
C ARG A 527 15.24 12.89 13.04
N LEU A 528 14.01 13.40 13.09
CA LEU A 528 13.36 13.81 14.34
C LEU A 528 13.11 12.63 15.30
N ARG A 529 12.82 11.44 14.77
CA ARG A 529 12.71 10.21 15.59
C ARG A 529 14.07 9.80 16.13
N HIS A 530 15.13 9.92 15.33
CA HIS A 530 16.49 9.62 15.75
C HIS A 530 17.00 10.61 16.80
N LEU A 531 16.69 11.91 16.66
CA LEU A 531 16.99 12.92 17.68
C LEU A 531 16.39 12.54 19.04
N GLY A 532 15.13 12.08 19.05
CA GLY A 532 14.50 11.55 20.27
C GLY A 532 15.16 10.29 20.83
N LEU A 533 15.76 9.46 19.98
CA LEU A 533 16.56 8.32 20.42
C LEU A 533 17.89 8.76 21.04
N LEU A 534 18.59 9.73 20.43
CA LEU A 534 19.85 10.28 20.94
C LEU A 534 19.69 10.89 22.33
N TYR A 535 18.62 11.64 22.56
CA TYR A 535 18.31 12.15 23.90
C TYR A 535 17.97 11.04 24.91
N LYS A 536 17.39 9.93 24.45
CA LYS A 536 17.13 8.75 25.29
C LYS A 536 18.42 8.01 25.66
N CYS A 537 19.41 7.94 24.77
CA CYS A 537 20.71 7.34 25.02
C CYS A 537 21.82 8.39 25.24
N LYS A 538 21.47 9.53 25.86
CA LYS A 538 22.37 10.68 25.99
C LYS A 538 23.71 10.37 26.66
N ASP A 539 23.75 9.38 27.57
CA ASP A 539 24.97 8.97 28.30
C ASP A 539 25.93 8.15 27.42
N THR A 540 25.44 7.63 26.28
CA THR A 540 26.23 6.85 25.31
C THR A 540 26.45 7.62 24.00
N ALA A 541 25.57 8.57 23.67
CA ALA A 541 25.71 9.41 22.49
C ALA A 541 26.94 10.33 22.59
N CYS A 542 27.84 10.27 21.61
CA CYS A 542 29.00 11.14 21.53
C CYS A 542 28.59 12.54 21.02
N TRP A 543 27.93 13.33 21.85
CA TRP A 543 27.39 14.64 21.47
C TRP A 543 28.46 15.61 20.93
N GLY A 544 29.70 15.53 21.41
CA GLY A 544 30.80 16.34 20.85
C GLY A 544 31.06 16.06 19.37
N LEU A 545 31.02 14.78 18.96
CA LEU A 545 31.16 14.39 17.56
C LEU A 545 29.93 14.80 16.74
N LEU A 546 28.72 14.54 17.26
CA LEU A 546 27.47 14.89 16.57
C LEU A 546 27.32 16.41 16.39
N ASN A 547 27.75 17.20 17.38
CA ASN A 547 27.72 18.66 17.31
C ASN A 547 28.77 19.24 16.34
N SER A 548 29.79 18.45 15.99
CA SER A 548 30.79 18.84 15.00
C SER A 548 30.32 18.57 13.55
N ASP A 549 29.27 17.77 13.36
CA ASP A 549 28.64 17.54 12.05
C ASP A 549 27.66 18.68 11.72
N LEU A 550 28.20 19.76 11.15
CA LEU A 550 27.44 20.97 10.83
C LEU A 550 26.33 20.72 9.80
N ASP A 551 26.55 19.80 8.85
CA ASP A 551 25.56 19.47 7.83
C ASP A 551 24.34 18.79 8.46
N TRP A 552 24.59 17.80 9.32
CA TRP A 552 23.51 17.10 9.99
C TRP A 552 22.77 18.00 10.98
N ILE A 553 23.48 18.85 11.73
CA ILE A 553 22.86 19.85 12.61
C ILE A 553 21.96 20.81 11.85
N GLN A 554 22.40 21.30 10.68
CA GLN A 554 21.59 22.21 9.89
C GLN A 554 20.28 21.54 9.43
N LEU A 555 20.33 20.25 9.07
CA LEU A 555 19.12 19.49 8.73
C LEU A 555 18.18 19.31 9.93
N ILE A 556 18.72 19.05 11.13
CA ILE A 556 17.90 18.96 12.35
C ILE A 556 17.23 20.29 12.68
N ARG A 557 17.95 21.41 12.54
CA ARG A 557 17.39 22.76 12.72
C ARG A 557 16.24 23.01 11.75
N ASP A 558 16.45 22.70 10.47
CA ASP A 558 15.43 22.84 9.42
C ASP A 558 14.21 21.94 9.69
N ASP A 559 14.42 20.72 10.20
CA ASP A 559 13.35 19.79 10.54
C ASP A 559 12.53 20.24 11.74
N LEU A 560 13.16 20.82 12.77
CA LEU A 560 12.48 21.40 13.93
C LEU A 560 11.65 22.63 13.52
N LEU A 561 12.20 23.50 12.67
CA LEU A 561 11.47 24.64 12.12
C LEU A 561 10.30 24.22 11.23
N TRP A 562 10.49 23.19 10.41
CA TRP A 562 9.40 22.58 9.64
C TRP A 562 8.31 22.04 10.58
N MET A 563 8.69 21.28 11.61
CA MET A 563 7.76 20.69 12.57
C MET A 563 6.98 21.77 13.34
N HIS A 564 7.64 22.86 13.76
CA HIS A 564 6.97 24.02 14.36
C HIS A 564 5.94 24.64 13.40
N ARG A 565 6.29 24.88 12.13
CA ARG A 565 5.33 25.42 11.13
C ARG A 565 4.09 24.54 10.95
N GLN A 566 4.24 23.22 11.05
CA GLN A 566 3.08 22.29 10.97
C GLN A 566 2.22 22.30 12.24
N LEU A 567 2.76 22.71 13.39
CA LEU A 567 2.11 22.57 14.70
C LEU A 567 1.71 23.90 15.34
N MET A 568 2.24 25.03 14.88
CA MET A 568 2.12 26.35 15.53
C MET A 568 0.67 26.78 15.79
N ASN A 569 -0.29 26.41 14.93
CA ASN A 569 -1.71 26.75 15.13
C ASN A 569 -2.44 25.79 16.08
N THR A 570 -1.77 24.75 16.58
CA THR A 570 -2.37 23.66 17.38
C THR A 570 -1.50 23.23 18.56
N SER A 571 -0.45 24.01 18.88
CA SER A 571 0.44 23.82 20.01
C SER A 571 0.99 25.16 20.47
N THR A 572 1.16 25.35 21.77
CA THR A 572 1.78 26.54 22.38
C THR A 572 3.31 26.48 22.38
N LEU A 573 3.92 25.61 21.56
CA LEU A 573 5.36 25.45 21.51
C LEU A 573 6.00 26.66 20.80
N PRO A 574 7.02 27.28 21.40
CA PRO A 574 7.70 28.43 20.84
C PRO A 574 8.49 28.03 19.59
N ASN A 575 8.88 29.03 18.80
CA ASN A 575 9.78 28.80 17.68
C ASN A 575 11.11 28.22 18.21
N PRO A 576 11.57 27.06 17.72
CA PRO A 576 12.81 26.41 18.21
C PRO A 576 14.08 27.25 17.97
N GLN A 577 14.05 28.29 17.14
CA GLN A 577 15.13 29.27 17.03
C GLN A 577 15.18 30.27 18.20
N GLN A 578 14.05 30.52 18.84
CA GLN A 578 13.91 31.47 19.96
C GLN A 578 14.07 30.77 21.30
N ASP A 579 13.44 29.60 21.45
CA ASP A 579 13.53 28.77 22.65
C ASP A 579 13.59 27.29 22.26
N LEU A 580 14.80 26.74 22.25
CA LEU A 580 15.05 25.33 22.00
C LEU A 580 14.86 24.48 23.27
N GLN A 581 14.94 25.07 24.47
CA GLN A 581 14.95 24.34 25.74
C GLN A 581 13.63 23.59 25.95
N GLN A 582 12.51 24.20 25.57
CA GLN A 582 11.20 23.54 25.69
C GLN A 582 11.10 22.31 24.76
N TRP A 583 11.70 22.35 23.58
CA TRP A 583 11.74 21.24 22.64
C TRP A 583 12.65 20.11 23.14
N GLU A 584 13.81 20.45 23.70
CA GLU A 584 14.72 19.51 24.34
C GLU A 584 14.08 18.82 25.55
N TYR A 585 13.41 19.59 26.40
CA TYR A 585 12.66 19.08 27.55
C TYR A 585 11.62 18.03 27.12
N LEU A 586 10.81 18.32 26.10
CA LEU A 586 9.81 17.38 25.60
C LEU A 586 10.44 16.12 24.98
N THR A 587 11.54 16.29 24.28
CA THR A 587 12.27 15.22 23.62
C THR A 587 12.87 14.26 24.65
N GLN A 588 13.40 14.79 25.75
CA GLN A 588 14.04 14.04 26.82
C GLN A 588 13.03 13.39 27.78
N TYR A 589 12.04 14.15 28.26
CA TYR A 589 11.16 13.71 29.35
C TYR A 589 9.80 13.19 28.89
N HIS A 590 9.37 13.51 27.65
CA HIS A 590 8.06 13.12 27.13
C HIS A 590 8.15 12.40 25.76
N PRO A 591 8.86 11.27 25.65
CA PRO A 591 9.15 10.60 24.37
C PRO A 591 7.89 10.11 23.62
N ASN A 592 6.82 9.74 24.34
CA ASN A 592 5.55 9.37 23.71
C ASN A 592 4.79 10.58 23.16
N TYR A 593 4.95 11.75 23.78
CA TYR A 593 4.41 13.00 23.26
C TYR A 593 5.22 13.48 22.06
N TRP A 594 6.55 13.41 22.12
CA TRP A 594 7.45 13.67 21.00
C TRP A 594 7.06 12.89 19.74
N LYS A 595 6.86 11.58 19.87
CA LYS A 595 6.38 10.72 18.77
C LYS A 595 5.02 11.15 18.21
N ARG A 596 4.11 11.61 19.07
CA ARG A 596 2.79 12.12 18.64
C ARG A 596 2.93 13.43 17.87
N LEU A 597 3.79 14.35 18.30
CA LEU A 597 4.01 15.61 17.59
C LEU A 597 4.62 15.37 16.21
N ILE A 598 5.62 14.48 16.10
CA ILE A 598 6.20 14.07 14.81
C ILE A 598 5.14 13.51 13.87
N ARG A 599 4.28 12.61 14.38
CA ARG A 599 3.17 12.05 13.59
C ARG A 599 2.18 13.13 13.15
N ARG A 600 1.78 14.02 14.05
CA ARG A 600 0.85 15.13 13.74
C ARG A 600 1.42 16.05 12.67
N ALA A 601 2.70 16.41 12.77
CA ALA A 601 3.35 17.26 11.77
C ALA A 601 3.34 16.60 10.38
N GLY A 602 3.68 15.30 10.30
CA GLY A 602 3.63 14.55 9.04
C GLY A 602 2.21 14.35 8.48
N ASP A 603 1.22 14.10 9.35
CA ASP A 603 -0.18 13.93 8.95
C ASP A 603 -0.78 15.28 8.49
N HIS A 604 -0.46 16.40 9.15
CA HIS A 604 -0.87 17.75 8.75
C HIS A 604 -0.29 18.15 7.40
N ASP A 605 1.02 17.95 7.20
CA ASP A 605 1.71 18.24 5.95
C ASP A 605 1.14 17.44 4.76
N ALA A 606 0.80 16.16 4.98
CA ALA A 606 0.08 15.36 3.98
C ALA A 606 -1.34 15.88 3.70
N GLY A 607 -2.06 16.34 4.73
CA GLY A 607 -3.38 16.97 4.60
C GLY A 607 -3.34 18.29 3.82
N GLN A 608 -2.35 19.14 4.07
CA GLN A 608 -2.17 20.39 3.33
C GLN A 608 -1.96 20.13 1.83
N ARG A 609 -1.13 19.15 1.45
CA ARG A 609 -0.99 18.74 0.03
C ARG A 609 -2.31 18.28 -0.58
N HIS A 610 -3.10 17.51 0.18
CA HIS A 610 -4.41 17.06 -0.28
C HIS A 610 -5.32 18.25 -0.60
N ASN A 611 -5.39 19.24 0.30
CA ASN A 611 -6.17 20.45 0.09
C ASN A 611 -5.66 21.24 -1.12
N THR A 612 -4.35 21.46 -1.25
CA THR A 612 -3.77 22.14 -2.41
C THR A 612 -4.14 21.45 -3.71
N ARG A 613 -4.11 20.11 -3.76
CA ARG A 613 -4.47 19.34 -4.96
C ARG A 613 -5.94 19.49 -5.31
N ILE A 614 -6.85 19.44 -4.33
CA ILE A 614 -8.29 19.66 -4.54
C ILE A 614 -8.51 21.04 -5.15
N VAL A 615 -7.92 22.08 -4.57
CA VAL A 615 -8.04 23.46 -5.06
C VAL A 615 -7.48 23.57 -6.48
N THR A 616 -6.30 23.00 -6.74
CA THR A 616 -5.67 23.03 -8.08
C THR A 616 -6.52 22.30 -9.11
N GLN A 617 -7.10 21.15 -8.74
CA GLN A 617 -7.96 20.38 -9.62
C GLN A 617 -9.23 21.14 -9.95
N PHE A 618 -9.89 21.72 -8.94
CA PHE A 618 -11.08 22.54 -9.12
C PHE A 618 -10.83 23.70 -10.09
N HIS A 619 -9.73 24.43 -9.93
CA HIS A 619 -9.38 25.53 -10.84
C HIS A 619 -9.14 25.04 -12.27
N ARG A 620 -8.49 23.88 -12.46
CA ARG A 620 -8.32 23.29 -13.79
C ARG A 620 -9.65 22.87 -14.42
N GLU A 621 -10.58 22.34 -13.65
CA GLU A 621 -11.92 21.98 -14.11
C GLU A 621 -12.70 23.23 -14.56
N VAL A 622 -12.61 24.34 -13.81
CA VAL A 622 -13.21 25.64 -14.19
C VAL A 622 -12.63 26.15 -15.51
N LEU A 623 -11.30 26.15 -15.66
CA LEU A 623 -10.65 26.56 -16.90
C LEU A 623 -11.05 25.65 -18.09
N GLN A 624 -11.23 24.35 -17.86
CA GLN A 624 -11.74 23.42 -18.89
C GLN A 624 -13.15 23.80 -19.33
N ILE A 625 -14.04 24.08 -18.38
CA ILE A 625 -15.42 24.51 -18.69
C ILE A 625 -15.41 25.82 -19.50
N LEU A 626 -14.56 26.78 -19.12
CA LEU A 626 -14.41 28.06 -19.83
C LEU A 626 -13.83 27.87 -21.26
N HIS A 627 -12.92 26.92 -21.44
CA HIS A 627 -12.38 26.55 -22.75
C HIS A 627 -13.43 25.87 -23.63
N ASP A 628 -14.14 24.89 -23.08
CA ASP A 628 -15.21 24.18 -23.79
C ASP A 628 -16.37 25.12 -24.17
N ALA A 629 -16.62 26.16 -23.37
CA ALA A 629 -17.57 27.23 -23.66
C ALA A 629 -17.04 28.29 -24.65
N GLY A 630 -15.84 28.11 -25.20
CA GLY A 630 -15.23 29.02 -26.18
C GLY A 630 -14.76 30.36 -25.61
N ARG A 631 -14.70 30.52 -24.28
CA ARG A 631 -14.27 31.75 -23.60
C ARG A 631 -12.76 31.82 -23.41
N LEU A 632 -12.07 30.68 -23.46
CA LEU A 632 -10.62 30.56 -23.35
C LEU A 632 -10.02 30.08 -24.68
N HIS A 633 -9.19 30.92 -25.31
CA HIS A 633 -8.45 30.55 -26.52
C HIS A 633 -7.14 29.82 -26.16
N GLY A 634 -6.91 28.64 -26.74
CA GLY A 634 -5.72 27.80 -26.53
C GLY A 634 -6.02 26.50 -25.75
N GLU A 635 -5.56 25.37 -26.26
CA GLU A 635 -5.83 24.04 -25.67
C GLU A 635 -5.32 23.92 -24.22
N PRO A 636 -6.05 23.22 -23.34
CA PRO A 636 -5.56 22.82 -22.02
C PRO A 636 -4.30 21.97 -22.16
N PRO A 637 -3.18 22.32 -21.50
CA PRO A 637 -2.01 21.49 -21.52
C PRO A 637 -2.30 20.18 -20.79
N GLN A 638 -2.01 19.07 -21.47
CA GLN A 638 -1.82 17.79 -20.78
C GLN A 638 -0.70 17.98 -19.75
N ALA A 639 -0.82 17.36 -18.58
CA ALA A 639 0.06 17.58 -17.45
C ALA A 639 1.54 17.43 -17.82
N GLU A 640 2.22 18.54 -18.11
CA GLU A 640 3.65 18.53 -18.37
C GLU A 640 4.39 18.30 -17.04
N LEU A 641 5.10 17.17 -16.97
CA LEU A 641 6.14 16.95 -15.98
C LEU A 641 7.15 18.09 -16.12
N ARG A 642 7.22 18.99 -15.11
CA ARG A 642 8.23 20.05 -15.06
C ARG A 642 9.63 19.43 -15.10
N ALA A 643 10.27 19.46 -16.27
CA ALA A 643 11.69 19.17 -16.41
C ALA A 643 12.49 20.43 -16.03
N SER A 644 13.60 20.25 -15.32
CA SER A 644 14.61 21.29 -15.11
C SER A 644 14.98 21.94 -16.45
N ILE A 645 15.07 23.26 -16.49
CA ILE A 645 15.46 24.04 -17.67
C ILE A 645 16.96 23.78 -17.94
N GLN A 646 17.30 22.65 -18.55
CA GLN A 646 18.58 22.48 -19.26
C GLN A 646 18.34 22.89 -20.71
N VAL A 647 18.99 23.97 -21.15
CA VAL A 647 18.97 24.41 -22.55
C VAL A 647 19.92 23.51 -23.33
N HIS A 648 19.42 22.90 -24.41
CA HIS A 648 20.22 22.11 -25.33
C HIS A 648 20.25 22.82 -26.67
N ALA A 649 21.42 22.96 -27.30
CA ALA A 649 21.51 23.81 -28.48
C ALA A 649 22.41 23.25 -29.57
N CYS A 650 22.08 23.59 -30.80
CA CYS A 650 22.86 23.30 -31.99
C CYS A 650 23.79 24.49 -32.24
N MET A 651 25.10 24.30 -32.01
CA MET A 651 26.10 25.36 -32.23
C MET A 651 26.32 25.66 -33.73
N GLN A 652 25.94 24.75 -34.63
CA GLN A 652 26.13 24.90 -36.08
C GLN A 652 25.06 25.80 -36.73
N CYS A 653 23.90 25.91 -36.10
CA CYS A 653 22.72 26.58 -36.64
C CYS A 653 22.10 27.56 -35.64
N GLU A 654 22.73 27.69 -34.47
CA GLU A 654 22.38 28.59 -33.37
C GLU A 654 20.92 28.45 -32.90
N ARG A 655 20.42 27.20 -32.83
CA ARG A 655 19.05 26.91 -32.37
C ARG A 655 19.03 26.25 -31.00
N GLN A 656 18.09 26.67 -30.15
CA GLN A 656 17.81 26.06 -28.86
C GLN A 656 16.73 24.98 -28.94
N PHE A 657 16.78 24.04 -27.99
CA PHE A 657 15.86 22.93 -27.83
C PHE A 657 15.61 22.67 -26.34
N ALA A 658 14.35 22.39 -26.00
CA ALA A 658 13.92 22.09 -24.63
C ALA A 658 14.41 20.73 -24.10
N SER A 659 15.00 19.86 -24.94
CA SER A 659 15.52 18.56 -24.53
C SER A 659 16.71 18.10 -25.37
N LYS A 660 17.60 17.27 -24.80
CA LYS A 660 18.68 16.58 -25.53
C LYS A 660 18.15 15.80 -26.72
N GLY A 661 16.98 15.18 -26.56
CA GLY A 661 16.29 14.44 -27.62
C GLY A 661 15.88 15.34 -28.78
N GLY A 662 15.31 16.51 -28.50
CA GLY A 662 14.95 17.51 -29.51
C GLY A 662 16.17 18.02 -30.28
N CYS A 663 17.25 18.37 -29.56
CA CYS A 663 18.52 18.76 -30.17
C CYS A 663 19.12 17.64 -31.03
N GLY A 664 19.07 16.39 -30.55
CA GLY A 664 19.56 15.22 -31.30
C GLY A 664 18.74 14.92 -32.56
N ALA A 665 17.41 15.06 -32.50
CA ALA A 665 16.54 14.91 -33.67
C ALA A 665 16.78 16.00 -34.71
N HIS A 666 17.04 17.22 -34.27
CA HIS A 666 17.42 18.33 -35.14
C HIS A 666 18.77 18.08 -35.84
N LEU A 667 19.81 17.70 -35.09
CA LEU A 667 21.12 17.35 -35.65
C LEU A 667 21.02 16.25 -36.71
N PHE A 668 20.13 15.29 -36.51
CA PHE A 668 19.85 14.24 -37.51
C PHE A 668 19.13 14.78 -38.76
N LYS A 669 18.02 15.50 -38.58
CA LYS A 669 17.16 15.94 -39.71
C LYS A 669 17.78 17.07 -40.54
N VAL A 670 18.47 18.01 -39.89
CA VAL A 670 18.99 19.22 -40.54
C VAL A 670 20.46 19.09 -40.90
N HIS A 671 21.26 18.45 -40.05
CA HIS A 671 22.72 18.34 -40.25
C HIS A 671 23.18 16.94 -40.66
N GLY A 672 22.26 15.98 -40.82
CA GLY A 672 22.58 14.60 -41.19
C GLY A 672 23.42 13.86 -40.15
N LYS A 673 23.58 14.39 -38.93
CA LYS A 673 24.45 13.83 -37.89
C LYS A 673 23.74 12.66 -37.20
N VAL A 674 24.26 11.46 -37.43
CA VAL A 674 23.77 10.22 -36.81
C VAL A 674 24.82 9.73 -35.82
N ASN A 675 24.40 9.27 -34.64
CA ASN A 675 25.30 8.55 -33.75
C ASN A 675 25.81 7.26 -34.47
N PRO A 676 27.13 7.07 -34.65
CA PRO A 676 27.70 5.96 -35.42
C PRO A 676 27.25 4.57 -34.97
N VAL A 677 26.93 4.40 -33.68
CA VAL A 677 26.41 3.13 -33.14
C VAL A 677 25.10 2.71 -33.81
N ARG A 678 24.28 3.64 -34.32
CA ARG A 678 23.04 3.32 -35.06
C ARG A 678 23.29 2.63 -36.40
N GLN A 679 24.52 2.63 -36.90
CA GLN A 679 24.91 1.87 -38.09
C GLN A 679 25.37 0.43 -37.75
N LEU A 680 25.50 0.10 -36.47
CA LEU A 680 25.99 -1.22 -36.03
C LEU A 680 24.87 -2.25 -35.85
N PHE A 681 23.61 -1.82 -35.97
CA PHE A 681 22.45 -2.69 -35.80
C PHE A 681 21.30 -2.26 -36.71
N ALA A 682 20.54 -3.25 -37.19
CA ALA A 682 19.28 -3.06 -37.92
C ALA A 682 18.05 -3.62 -37.17
N GLN A 683 18.28 -4.36 -36.09
CA GLN A 683 17.26 -5.01 -35.25
C GLN A 683 17.47 -4.61 -33.78
N THR A 684 16.54 -4.96 -32.88
CA THR A 684 16.60 -4.66 -31.43
C THR A 684 17.47 -5.64 -30.63
N ARG A 685 17.94 -6.72 -31.27
CA ARG A 685 18.89 -7.69 -30.74
C ARG A 685 20.34 -7.30 -30.96
N CYS A 686 21.18 -7.47 -29.93
CA CYS A 686 22.63 -7.33 -30.08
C CYS A 686 23.21 -8.52 -30.86
N GLY A 687 23.90 -8.28 -31.97
CA GLY A 687 24.54 -9.34 -32.78
C GLY A 687 25.77 -10.02 -32.14
N VAL A 688 26.14 -9.67 -30.90
CA VAL A 688 27.32 -10.20 -30.21
C VAL A 688 26.94 -10.93 -28.92
N CYS A 689 26.35 -10.23 -27.95
CA CYS A 689 25.86 -10.90 -26.74
C CYS A 689 24.55 -11.66 -26.97
N LEU A 690 23.93 -11.51 -28.14
CA LEU A 690 22.65 -12.10 -28.51
C LEU A 690 21.53 -11.75 -27.53
N LYS A 691 21.67 -10.69 -26.72
CA LYS A 691 20.57 -10.21 -25.88
C LYS A 691 19.59 -9.41 -26.71
N GLU A 692 18.31 -9.71 -26.55
CA GLU A 692 17.20 -8.93 -27.07
C GLU A 692 16.94 -7.75 -26.13
N TYR A 693 16.87 -6.55 -26.68
CA TYR A 693 16.63 -5.32 -25.93
C TYR A 693 15.26 -4.72 -26.21
N HIS A 694 14.47 -5.33 -27.11
CA HIS A 694 13.09 -5.04 -27.47
C HIS A 694 12.84 -3.67 -28.12
N THR A 695 13.79 -2.74 -28.01
CA THR A 695 13.68 -1.38 -28.56
C THR A 695 15.05 -0.95 -29.06
N PHE A 696 15.08 -0.13 -30.11
CA PHE A 696 16.34 0.35 -30.69
C PHE A 696 17.08 1.26 -29.70
N SER A 697 16.36 2.00 -28.85
CA SER A 697 16.96 2.83 -27.80
C SER A 697 17.66 2.01 -26.72
N LYS A 698 17.06 0.89 -26.26
CA LYS A 698 17.68 0.01 -25.27
C LYS A 698 18.91 -0.70 -25.84
N LEU A 699 18.87 -1.16 -27.09
CA LEU A 699 20.05 -1.74 -27.75
C LEU A 699 21.15 -0.69 -27.94
N LYS A 700 20.79 0.51 -28.39
CA LYS A 700 21.72 1.63 -28.50
C LYS A 700 22.38 1.92 -27.15
N ALA A 701 21.61 2.00 -26.06
CA ALA A 701 22.13 2.21 -24.71
C ALA A 701 23.08 1.07 -24.28
N HIS A 702 22.74 -0.18 -24.61
CA HIS A 702 23.62 -1.32 -24.39
C HIS A 702 24.95 -1.15 -25.13
N LEU A 703 24.92 -0.87 -26.43
CA LEU A 703 26.14 -0.71 -27.25
C LEU A 703 26.97 0.52 -26.85
N ILE A 704 26.36 1.53 -26.26
CA ILE A 704 27.09 2.63 -25.61
C ILE A 704 27.80 2.13 -24.33
N SER A 705 27.11 1.34 -23.50
CA SER A 705 27.66 0.86 -22.21
C SER A 705 28.61 -0.35 -22.31
N SER A 706 28.51 -1.17 -23.38
CA SER A 706 29.20 -2.45 -23.53
C SER A 706 30.26 -2.38 -24.64
N ALA A 707 31.49 -2.00 -24.26
CA ALA A 707 32.64 -1.93 -25.17
C ALA A 707 32.85 -3.22 -25.97
N ARG A 708 32.87 -4.39 -25.30
CA ARG A 708 33.02 -5.70 -25.94
C ARG A 708 32.05 -5.93 -27.11
N CYS A 709 30.77 -5.63 -26.91
CA CYS A 709 29.75 -5.83 -27.94
C CYS A 709 29.88 -4.81 -29.06
N ARG A 710 30.20 -3.56 -28.73
CA ARG A 710 30.40 -2.49 -29.70
C ARG A 710 31.62 -2.75 -30.61
N HIS A 711 32.79 -3.01 -30.03
CA HIS A 711 34.04 -3.24 -30.76
C HIS A 711 33.97 -4.47 -31.68
N THR A 712 33.31 -5.54 -31.21
CA THR A 712 33.11 -6.76 -32.02
C THR A 712 32.20 -6.48 -33.24
N LEU A 713 31.18 -5.62 -33.10
CA LEU A 713 30.34 -5.20 -34.24
C LEU A 713 31.08 -4.25 -35.18
N GLN A 714 31.87 -3.30 -34.66
CA GLN A 714 32.68 -2.38 -35.47
C GLN A 714 33.74 -3.14 -36.29
N GLY A 715 34.44 -4.10 -35.69
CA GLY A 715 35.49 -4.89 -36.35
C GLY A 715 35.03 -5.70 -37.55
N ARG A 716 33.72 -5.98 -37.64
CA ARG A 716 33.09 -6.73 -38.75
C ARG A 716 32.82 -5.90 -39.99
N ARG A 717 32.96 -4.57 -39.90
CA ARG A 717 32.73 -3.61 -41.00
C ARG A 717 31.35 -3.70 -41.67
N LEU A 718 30.38 -4.37 -41.05
CA LEU A 718 28.99 -4.39 -41.49
C LEU A 718 28.31 -3.09 -41.01
N ARG A 719 27.98 -2.21 -41.95
CA ARG A 719 27.27 -0.96 -41.69
C ARG A 719 25.85 -1.06 -42.21
N TRP A 720 24.90 -0.92 -41.30
CA TRP A 720 23.48 -0.90 -41.60
C TRP A 720 23.01 0.53 -41.83
N THR A 721 21.94 0.68 -42.61
CA THR A 721 21.20 1.94 -42.69
C THR A 721 20.71 2.30 -41.28
N PRO A 722 20.91 3.55 -40.80
CA PRO A 722 20.61 3.91 -39.42
C PRO A 722 19.19 3.53 -38.97
N ALA A 723 19.10 2.58 -38.04
CA ALA A 723 17.83 2.12 -37.48
C ALA A 723 17.07 3.27 -36.77
N PRO A 724 15.73 3.20 -36.65
CA PRO A 724 14.91 4.27 -36.07
C PRO A 724 15.42 4.73 -34.70
N GLY A 725 15.42 6.05 -34.47
CA GLY A 725 15.94 6.66 -33.26
C GLY A 725 14.89 6.78 -32.15
N THR A 726 15.34 7.12 -30.94
CA THR A 726 14.48 7.49 -29.81
C THR A 726 13.48 8.58 -30.23
N GLY A 727 12.18 8.29 -30.08
CA GLY A 727 11.09 9.20 -30.48
C GLY A 727 10.56 9.00 -31.91
N SER A 728 11.02 7.99 -32.66
CA SER A 728 10.38 7.60 -33.92
C SER A 728 9.06 6.84 -33.70
N THR A 729 8.17 6.84 -34.70
CA THR A 729 6.89 6.12 -34.65
C THR A 729 7.09 4.62 -34.40
N ILE A 730 8.06 4.01 -35.08
CA ILE A 730 8.43 2.59 -34.92
C ILE A 730 8.90 2.30 -33.49
N GLU A 731 9.71 3.18 -32.91
CA GLU A 731 10.16 3.06 -31.51
C GLU A 731 9.00 3.27 -30.51
N GLY A 732 8.03 4.11 -30.86
CA GLY A 732 6.81 4.31 -30.07
C GLY A 732 5.94 3.06 -30.04
N GLU A 733 5.77 2.39 -31.18
CA GLU A 733 5.08 1.11 -31.31
C GLU A 733 5.79 0.02 -30.49
N LEU A 734 7.11 -0.12 -30.64
CA LEU A 734 7.91 -1.08 -29.85
C LEU A 734 7.79 -0.81 -28.33
N ASN A 735 7.86 0.45 -27.89
CA ASN A 735 7.68 0.78 -26.47
C ASN A 735 6.25 0.49 -25.96
N ALA A 736 5.23 0.71 -26.78
CA ALA A 736 3.84 0.42 -26.42
C ALA A 736 3.59 -1.08 -26.23
N VAL A 737 4.28 -1.93 -27.00
CA VAL A 737 4.21 -3.39 -26.86
C VAL A 737 4.92 -3.87 -25.59
N HIS A 738 6.03 -3.23 -25.20
CA HIS A 738 6.96 -3.78 -24.19
C HIS A 738 6.98 -3.09 -22.81
N ASP A 739 6.04 -2.17 -22.54
CA ASP A 739 5.80 -1.44 -21.27
C ASP A 739 7.01 -0.82 -20.53
N GLY A 740 8.21 -0.90 -21.13
CA GLY A 740 9.49 -0.50 -20.57
C GLY A 740 10.11 -1.47 -19.56
N LEU A 741 9.39 -2.48 -19.05
CA LEU A 741 9.77 -3.22 -17.83
C LEU A 741 10.51 -4.54 -18.07
N LEU A 742 10.65 -4.98 -19.32
CA LEU A 742 11.34 -6.23 -19.61
C LEU A 742 12.85 -6.12 -19.45
N PRO A 743 13.47 -7.04 -18.69
CA PRO A 743 14.91 -7.18 -18.69
C PRO A 743 15.38 -7.70 -20.05
N PRO A 744 16.57 -7.33 -20.53
CA PRO A 744 17.13 -7.92 -21.74
C PRO A 744 17.27 -9.43 -21.60
N LEU A 745 16.70 -10.19 -22.53
CA LEU A 745 16.70 -11.65 -22.51
C LEU A 745 17.74 -12.20 -23.45
N GLN A 746 18.25 -13.39 -23.13
CA GLN A 746 19.27 -14.05 -23.93
C GLN A 746 18.61 -14.76 -25.11
N ALA A 747 18.79 -14.26 -26.33
CA ALA A 747 18.28 -14.92 -27.53
C ALA A 747 19.19 -16.09 -27.95
N GLN A 748 18.58 -17.10 -28.59
CA GLN A 748 19.30 -18.24 -29.17
C GLN A 748 19.91 -17.89 -30.53
N GLY A 749 21.13 -18.35 -30.76
CA GLY A 749 21.87 -18.18 -32.01
C GLY A 749 23.35 -18.52 -31.81
N PRO A 750 24.11 -18.74 -32.90
CA PRO A 750 25.54 -18.96 -32.80
C PRO A 750 26.19 -17.73 -32.17
N MET A 751 26.79 -17.90 -30.98
CA MET A 751 27.63 -16.86 -30.39
C MET A 751 28.77 -16.63 -31.35
N VAL A 752 28.84 -15.41 -31.87
CA VAL A 752 29.78 -15.19 -32.94
C VAL A 752 31.19 -15.06 -32.39
N GLU A 753 32.12 -15.79 -32.99
CA GLU A 753 33.53 -15.80 -32.58
C GLU A 753 34.09 -14.38 -32.55
N ALA A 754 34.95 -14.15 -31.56
CA ALA A 754 35.64 -12.88 -31.36
C ALA A 754 36.58 -12.65 -32.55
N GLY A 755 36.09 -11.93 -33.56
CA GLY A 755 36.92 -11.39 -34.63
C GLY A 755 37.83 -10.28 -34.10
N PRO A 756 38.75 -9.76 -34.94
CA PRO A 756 39.57 -8.61 -34.56
C PRO A 756 38.68 -7.46 -34.09
N LEU A 757 38.94 -6.97 -32.87
CA LEU A 757 38.22 -5.86 -32.28
C LEU A 757 38.45 -4.62 -33.16
N GLY A 758 37.37 -4.00 -33.63
CA GLY A 758 37.48 -2.71 -34.31
C GLY A 758 37.85 -1.62 -33.31
N ALA A 759 38.72 -0.69 -33.71
CA ALA A 759 38.95 0.54 -32.96
C ALA A 759 37.65 1.36 -32.86
N ASP A 760 37.45 2.05 -31.73
CA ASP A 760 36.29 2.91 -31.54
C ASP A 760 36.33 4.04 -32.57
N VAL A 761 35.29 4.14 -33.41
CA VAL A 761 35.10 5.26 -34.36
C VAL A 761 34.27 6.38 -33.72
N ASP A 762 34.13 6.37 -32.40
CA ASP A 762 33.53 7.47 -31.64
C ASP A 762 34.66 8.23 -30.93
N TYR A 763 34.45 9.54 -30.73
CA TYR A 763 35.38 10.54 -30.20
C TYR A 763 36.53 9.92 -29.41
N ASP A 764 37.75 10.12 -29.89
CA ASP A 764 38.96 9.68 -29.21
C ASP A 764 39.01 10.41 -27.86
N LEU A 765 38.49 9.73 -26.82
CA LEU A 765 38.39 10.27 -25.48
C LEU A 765 39.79 10.54 -24.93
N ASP A 766 40.80 9.81 -25.42
CA ASP A 766 42.19 10.03 -25.09
C ASP A 766 42.66 11.35 -25.73
N ILE A 767 42.28 11.66 -26.98
CA ILE A 767 42.50 12.99 -27.58
C ILE A 767 41.79 14.09 -26.79
N ILE A 768 40.53 13.88 -26.39
CA ILE A 768 39.74 14.90 -25.68
C ILE A 768 40.26 15.12 -24.27
N GLU A 769 40.67 14.06 -23.58
CA GLU A 769 41.26 14.11 -22.24
C GLU A 769 42.66 14.72 -22.31
N GLU A 770 43.50 14.36 -23.29
CA GLU A 770 44.81 14.99 -23.54
C GLU A 770 44.64 16.47 -23.88
N LEU A 771 43.71 16.83 -24.77
CA LEU A 771 43.35 18.23 -25.04
C LEU A 771 42.87 18.94 -23.79
N TYR A 772 42.01 18.33 -22.98
CA TYR A 772 41.45 18.96 -21.80
C TYR A 772 42.52 19.20 -20.73
N MET A 773 43.40 18.21 -20.50
CA MET A 773 44.51 18.30 -19.57
C MET A 773 45.58 19.29 -20.05
N ASP A 774 45.95 19.24 -21.33
CA ASP A 774 46.88 20.20 -21.93
C ASP A 774 46.30 21.63 -21.87
N LEU A 775 45.02 21.83 -22.21
CA LEU A 775 44.39 23.16 -22.17
C LEU A 775 44.21 23.73 -20.75
N LEU A 776 44.21 22.89 -19.71
CA LEU A 776 44.14 23.34 -18.31
C LEU A 776 45.45 23.92 -17.79
N GLU A 777 46.58 23.58 -18.43
CA GLU A 777 47.93 23.97 -17.98
C GLU A 777 48.57 25.06 -18.85
N LEU A 778 47.87 25.58 -19.88
CA LEU A 778 48.41 26.54 -20.84
C LEU A 778 47.86 27.96 -20.62
N ASP A 779 48.75 28.95 -20.61
CA ASP A 779 48.44 30.33 -20.24
C ASP A 779 48.21 31.25 -21.44
N SER A 780 48.43 30.78 -22.68
CA SER A 780 48.28 31.59 -23.89
C SER A 780 47.49 30.92 -25.02
N MET A 781 46.77 31.74 -25.78
CA MET A 781 45.95 31.28 -26.91
C MET A 781 46.78 30.63 -28.03
N GLU A 782 48.04 31.06 -28.20
CA GLU A 782 48.98 30.50 -29.18
C GLU A 782 49.48 29.12 -28.78
N GLU A 783 49.70 28.90 -27.48
CA GLU A 783 50.02 27.58 -26.93
C GLU A 783 48.82 26.65 -27.01
N CYS A 784 47.60 27.12 -26.71
CA CYS A 784 46.37 26.34 -26.88
C CYS A 784 46.16 25.90 -28.34
N GLU A 785 46.33 26.82 -29.31
CA GLU A 785 46.23 26.47 -30.74
C GLU A 785 47.30 25.45 -31.15
N LYS A 786 48.52 25.61 -30.65
CA LYS A 786 49.63 24.68 -30.92
C LYS A 786 49.36 23.30 -30.31
N ALA A 787 48.91 23.22 -29.06
CA ALA A 787 48.55 21.98 -28.38
C ALA A 787 47.45 21.23 -29.12
N VAL A 788 46.38 21.94 -29.53
CA VAL A 788 45.29 21.36 -30.33
C VAL A 788 45.81 20.77 -31.65
N ARG A 789 46.72 21.48 -32.33
CA ARG A 789 47.34 21.00 -33.58
C ARG A 789 48.29 19.84 -33.36
N ASP A 790 49.05 19.83 -32.26
CA ASP A 790 50.05 18.81 -31.98
C ASP A 790 49.41 17.52 -31.47
N VAL A 791 48.33 17.59 -30.67
CA VAL A 791 47.47 16.43 -30.38
C VAL A 791 46.83 15.93 -31.67
N ALA A 792 46.27 16.80 -32.51
CA ALA A 792 45.70 16.39 -33.80
C ALA A 792 46.72 15.76 -34.77
N LYS A 793 48.01 16.13 -34.73
CA LYS A 793 49.05 15.51 -35.57
C LYS A 793 49.49 14.13 -35.07
N ARG A 794 49.42 13.87 -33.76
CA ARG A 794 49.91 12.63 -33.15
C ARG A 794 48.96 11.43 -33.36
N HIS A 795 47.68 11.68 -33.65
CA HIS A 795 46.70 10.63 -33.90
C HIS A 795 46.49 10.38 -35.41
N ALA A 796 46.72 9.15 -35.87
CA ALA A 796 46.82 8.80 -37.30
C ALA A 796 45.54 9.01 -38.13
N ASP A 797 44.35 9.03 -37.50
CA ASP A 797 43.05 9.24 -38.16
C ASP A 797 42.67 10.73 -38.31
N ALA A 798 43.46 11.66 -37.77
CA ALA A 798 43.21 13.09 -37.84
C ALA A 798 43.71 13.77 -39.13
N GLN A 799 44.19 13.00 -40.12
CA GLN A 799 44.57 13.50 -41.46
C GLN A 799 43.43 14.26 -42.19
N VAL A 800 42.20 14.19 -41.70
CA VAL A 800 41.00 14.83 -42.27
C VAL A 800 40.67 16.19 -41.64
N LEU A 801 41.28 16.58 -40.51
CA LEU A 801 41.03 17.89 -39.88
C LEU A 801 41.86 19.00 -40.54
N ARG A 802 41.43 19.47 -41.72
CA ARG A 802 41.89 20.75 -42.27
C ARG A 802 41.08 21.90 -41.65
N VAL A 803 41.30 22.18 -40.36
CA VAL A 803 40.76 23.41 -39.74
C VAL A 803 41.87 24.48 -39.83
N PRO A 804 41.65 25.60 -40.54
CA PRO A 804 42.60 26.70 -40.58
C PRO A 804 42.84 27.26 -39.17
N GLY A 805 44.09 27.59 -38.83
CA GLY A 805 44.42 28.13 -37.49
C GLY A 805 43.57 29.30 -37.03
N GLY A 806 43.18 30.16 -37.98
CA GLY A 806 42.30 31.28 -37.71
C GLY A 806 40.91 30.88 -37.21
N GLU A 807 40.36 29.74 -37.63
CA GLU A 807 39.07 29.26 -37.13
C GLU A 807 39.18 28.68 -35.71
N VAL A 808 40.25 27.93 -35.42
CA VAL A 808 40.53 27.42 -34.07
C VAL A 808 40.67 28.59 -33.10
N ARG A 809 41.46 29.60 -33.48
CA ARG A 809 41.68 30.81 -32.67
C ARG A 809 40.37 31.59 -32.44
N ARG A 810 39.51 31.71 -33.46
CA ARG A 810 38.18 32.34 -33.36
C ARG A 810 37.24 31.61 -32.40
N LEU A 811 37.19 30.27 -32.47
CA LEU A 811 36.36 29.43 -31.59
C LEU A 811 36.81 29.52 -30.13
N LEU A 812 38.12 29.48 -29.88
CA LEU A 812 38.68 29.61 -28.53
C LEU A 812 38.45 31.02 -27.95
N GLN A 813 38.56 32.07 -28.76
CA GLN A 813 38.20 33.44 -28.35
C GLN A 813 36.71 33.56 -27.98
N ALA A 814 35.80 32.94 -28.76
CA ALA A 814 34.37 32.94 -28.47
C ALA A 814 33.99 32.13 -27.22
N LEU A 815 34.87 31.26 -26.69
CA LEU A 815 34.64 30.53 -25.44
C LEU A 815 35.06 31.32 -24.18
N GLN A 816 35.92 32.34 -24.33
CA GLN A 816 36.37 33.20 -23.22
C GLN A 816 35.38 34.32 -22.86
N GLU A 817 34.46 34.68 -23.74
CA GLU A 817 33.41 35.67 -23.48
C GLU A 817 32.07 35.01 -23.12
N PRO A 818 31.56 35.17 -21.88
CA PRO A 818 30.28 34.57 -21.44
C PRO A 818 29.07 34.99 -22.29
N SER A 819 29.15 36.12 -22.99
CA SER A 819 28.11 36.70 -23.85
C SER A 819 28.22 36.35 -25.33
N ALA A 820 29.27 35.64 -25.76
CA ALA A 820 29.54 35.38 -27.17
C ALA A 820 28.48 34.51 -27.86
N TRP A 821 27.69 33.77 -27.09
CA TRP A 821 26.63 32.88 -27.60
C TRP A 821 25.25 33.40 -27.19
N THR A 822 24.86 34.54 -27.74
CA THR A 822 23.57 35.22 -27.45
C THR A 822 22.37 34.29 -27.62
N PHE A 823 22.42 33.36 -28.57
CA PHE A 823 21.39 32.36 -28.80
C PHE A 823 21.24 31.33 -27.66
N LEU A 824 22.18 31.20 -26.72
CA LEU A 824 22.06 30.39 -25.50
C LEU A 824 21.46 31.17 -24.31
N CYS A 825 21.55 32.50 -24.36
CA CYS A 825 21.11 33.41 -23.31
C CYS A 825 19.71 33.98 -23.55
N GLN A 826 19.19 33.90 -24.78
CA GLN A 826 17.81 34.23 -25.07
C GLN A 826 16.91 33.14 -24.48
N SER A 827 16.30 33.42 -23.32
CA SER A 827 15.21 32.61 -22.79
C SER A 827 14.13 32.50 -23.87
N SER A 828 13.88 31.31 -24.39
CA SER A 828 12.72 31.08 -25.24
C SER A 828 11.50 31.62 -24.51
N THR A 829 10.91 32.70 -25.02
CA THR A 829 9.60 33.18 -24.60
C THR A 829 8.61 32.07 -24.89
N THR A 830 8.39 31.20 -23.90
CA THR A 830 7.24 30.31 -23.88
C THR A 830 6.03 31.22 -23.96
N HIS A 831 5.28 31.14 -25.06
CA HIS A 831 3.93 31.70 -25.10
C HIS A 831 3.20 31.25 -23.82
N HIS A 832 2.92 32.19 -22.92
CA HIS A 832 2.35 31.90 -21.61
C HIS A 832 0.90 31.44 -21.79
N SER A 833 0.73 30.14 -22.03
CA SER A 833 -0.54 29.46 -21.90
C SER A 833 -1.12 29.77 -20.52
N VAL A 834 -2.36 30.28 -20.49
CA VAL A 834 -3.07 30.72 -19.28
C VAL A 834 -3.06 29.63 -18.20
N TRP A 835 -3.04 28.37 -18.63
CA TRP A 835 -3.08 27.16 -17.84
C TRP A 835 -1.87 26.88 -16.93
N HIS A 836 -0.72 27.54 -17.14
CA HIS A 836 0.51 27.28 -16.36
C HIS A 836 0.79 28.32 -15.26
N ARG A 837 -0.15 29.23 -15.01
CA ARG A 837 0.00 30.26 -13.99
C ARG A 837 -0.13 29.68 -12.57
N PRO A 838 0.56 30.23 -11.55
CA PRO A 838 0.30 29.94 -10.14
C PRO A 838 -1.19 30.05 -9.77
N ILE A 839 -1.67 29.29 -8.78
CA ILE A 839 -3.10 29.25 -8.40
C ILE A 839 -3.68 30.66 -8.19
N ALA A 840 -2.97 31.53 -7.47
CA ALA A 840 -3.41 32.91 -7.25
C ALA A 840 -3.61 33.70 -8.56
N GLN A 841 -2.80 33.43 -9.59
CA GLN A 841 -2.91 34.07 -10.91
C GLN A 841 -3.95 33.39 -11.81
N LEU A 842 -4.23 32.10 -11.62
CA LEU A 842 -5.34 31.39 -12.27
C LEU A 842 -6.68 31.84 -11.71
N GLU A 843 -6.75 32.03 -10.39
CA GLU A 843 -7.91 32.56 -9.70
C GLU A 843 -8.24 33.98 -10.21
N GLN A 844 -7.26 34.88 -10.25
CA GLN A 844 -7.40 36.21 -10.85
C GLN A 844 -7.84 36.16 -12.32
N PHE A 845 -7.34 35.20 -13.11
CA PHE A 845 -7.74 35.05 -14.51
C PHE A 845 -9.20 34.56 -14.64
N CYS A 846 -9.59 33.54 -13.86
CA CYS A 846 -10.98 33.05 -13.84
C CYS A 846 -11.95 34.14 -13.39
N VAL A 847 -11.57 34.92 -12.37
CA VAL A 847 -12.33 36.07 -11.87
C VAL A 847 -12.49 37.13 -12.97
N ALA A 848 -11.42 37.49 -13.67
CA ALA A 848 -11.47 38.46 -14.77
C ALA A 848 -12.34 38.01 -15.97
N GLU A 849 -12.40 36.72 -16.30
CA GLU A 849 -13.33 36.20 -17.33
C GLU A 849 -14.78 36.12 -16.85
N LEU A 850 -15.01 35.86 -15.57
CA LEU A 850 -16.34 35.89 -14.95
C LEU A 850 -16.88 37.32 -14.79
N GLU A 851 -15.99 38.30 -14.68
CA GLU A 851 -16.29 39.74 -14.53
C GLU A 851 -16.47 40.47 -15.88
N ARG A 852 -16.30 39.79 -17.02
CA ARG A 852 -16.71 40.36 -18.32
C ARG A 852 -18.22 40.65 -18.29
N PRO A 853 -18.68 41.84 -18.71
CA PRO A 853 -20.05 42.28 -18.48
C PRO A 853 -21.06 41.30 -19.11
N MET A 854 -21.88 40.67 -18.27
CA MET A 854 -23.18 40.16 -18.68
C MET A 854 -24.13 41.35 -18.74
N GLU A 855 -24.69 41.62 -19.92
CA GLU A 855 -25.67 42.70 -20.13
C GLU A 855 -26.95 42.49 -19.26
N GLU A 856 -27.35 43.59 -18.59
CA GLU A 856 -28.59 43.94 -17.84
C GLU A 856 -28.86 43.48 -16.37
N PRO A 857 -29.24 44.40 -15.44
CA PRO A 857 -29.63 44.08 -14.06
C PRO A 857 -31.03 43.45 -13.91
N ARG A 858 -31.20 42.56 -12.92
CA ARG A 858 -32.42 41.74 -12.70
C ARG A 858 -33.55 42.53 -12.02
N ARG A 859 -34.75 42.58 -12.63
CA ARG A 859 -35.98 43.19 -12.08
C ARG A 859 -36.45 42.47 -10.79
N GLY A 860 -36.43 43.13 -9.63
CA GLY A 860 -37.12 42.68 -8.41
C GLY A 860 -36.37 42.79 -7.07
N ASP A 861 -35.09 43.17 -7.07
CA ASP A 861 -34.30 43.32 -5.83
C ASP A 861 -34.55 44.66 -5.11
N PHE A 862 -34.13 44.76 -3.84
CA PHE A 862 -34.33 45.96 -3.02
C PHE A 862 -33.75 47.24 -3.66
N GLN A 863 -32.54 47.16 -4.25
CA GLN A 863 -31.91 48.27 -4.98
C GLN A 863 -32.80 48.79 -6.12
N PHE A 864 -33.43 47.89 -6.89
CA PHE A 864 -34.37 48.26 -7.96
C PHE A 864 -35.57 49.09 -7.43
N TYR A 865 -36.07 48.79 -6.24
CA TYR A 865 -37.18 49.54 -5.63
C TYR A 865 -36.73 50.86 -4.99
N VAL A 866 -35.52 50.95 -4.46
CA VAL A 866 -34.94 52.21 -3.97
C VAL A 866 -34.68 53.17 -5.14
N ASP A 867 -34.07 52.67 -6.21
CA ASP A 867 -33.78 53.48 -7.41
C ASP A 867 -35.04 54.00 -8.10
N SER A 868 -36.10 53.19 -8.11
CA SER A 868 -37.39 53.56 -8.66
C SER A 868 -38.26 54.41 -7.73
N LEU A 869 -37.87 54.65 -6.48
CA LEU A 869 -38.63 55.51 -5.55
C LEU A 869 -37.87 56.76 -5.10
N GLN A 870 -36.53 56.80 -5.22
CA GLN A 870 -35.72 57.95 -4.79
C GLN A 870 -36.07 59.27 -5.49
N HIS A 871 -36.61 59.21 -6.72
CA HIS A 871 -37.05 60.40 -7.47
C HIS A 871 -38.26 61.11 -6.84
N LEU A 872 -39.02 60.44 -5.97
CA LEU A 872 -40.19 61.01 -5.29
C LEU A 872 -39.83 61.95 -4.14
N HIS A 873 -38.55 62.02 -3.75
CA HIS A 873 -38.08 62.76 -2.55
C HIS A 873 -37.03 63.83 -2.86
N GLY A 874 -36.96 64.30 -4.11
CA GLY A 874 -36.42 65.60 -4.53
C GLY A 874 -35.15 66.08 -3.82
N GLY A 875 -34.00 65.48 -4.14
CA GLY A 875 -32.68 66.05 -3.80
C GLY A 875 -31.70 65.12 -3.07
N MET A 876 -32.13 63.93 -2.64
CA MET A 876 -31.24 62.93 -2.01
C MET A 876 -31.00 61.73 -2.92
N GLN A 877 -29.73 61.37 -3.13
CA GLN A 877 -29.31 60.10 -3.76
C GLN A 877 -29.06 59.05 -2.68
N ILE A 878 -29.68 57.88 -2.82
CA ILE A 878 -29.61 56.81 -1.81
C ILE A 878 -29.01 55.56 -2.45
N TYR A 879 -27.85 55.15 -1.94
CA TYR A 879 -27.13 53.95 -2.38
C TYR A 879 -27.40 52.79 -1.42
N VAL A 880 -27.66 51.58 -1.94
CA VAL A 880 -27.77 50.37 -1.10
C VAL A 880 -26.47 49.58 -1.18
N LEU A 881 -25.79 49.44 -0.04
CA LEU A 881 -24.75 48.44 0.14
C LEU A 881 -25.37 47.16 0.72
N SER A 882 -25.28 46.06 -0.02
CA SER A 882 -25.60 44.72 0.48
C SER A 882 -24.30 44.02 0.89
N VAL A 883 -24.15 43.68 2.17
CA VAL A 883 -22.96 43.03 2.72
C VAL A 883 -23.31 41.60 3.12
N ASP A 884 -22.82 40.60 2.37
CA ASP A 884 -22.94 39.19 2.72
C ASP A 884 -21.73 38.77 3.56
N ILE A 885 -21.96 38.43 4.83
CA ILE A 885 -20.90 37.96 5.73
C ILE A 885 -20.78 36.43 5.58
N VAL A 886 -19.67 35.97 5.00
CA VAL A 886 -19.31 34.56 4.95
C VAL A 886 -18.50 34.21 6.20
N ILE A 887 -18.99 33.25 6.99
CA ILE A 887 -18.33 32.81 8.22
C ILE A 887 -17.45 31.59 7.90
N ASP A 888 -16.14 31.79 7.99
CA ASP A 888 -15.06 30.79 7.86
C ASP A 888 -14.47 30.49 9.25
N ASP A 889 -14.03 29.26 9.46
CA ASP A 889 -13.35 28.71 10.63
C ASP A 889 -12.13 29.50 11.14
N LYS A 890 -11.56 30.42 10.35
CA LYS A 890 -10.45 31.30 10.74
C LYS A 890 -10.86 32.65 11.33
N TRP A 891 -12.02 33.20 10.95
CA TRP A 891 -12.51 34.52 11.42
C TRP A 891 -13.86 34.44 12.14
N GLY A 892 -14.49 33.26 12.12
CA GLY A 892 -15.84 33.01 12.63
C GLY A 892 -15.92 32.70 14.12
N ASP A 893 -14.80 32.48 14.82
CA ASP A 893 -14.80 32.34 16.27
C ASP A 893 -14.69 33.71 16.95
N LEU A 894 -15.84 34.30 17.22
CA LEU A 894 -15.99 35.56 17.95
C LEU A 894 -15.49 35.48 19.41
N ALA A 895 -15.06 34.33 19.91
CA ALA A 895 -14.46 34.18 21.24
C ALA A 895 -12.92 34.33 21.25
N ASN A 896 -12.27 34.41 20.08
CA ASN A 896 -10.82 34.54 19.96
C ASN A 896 -10.35 36.00 20.18
N GLU A 897 -9.23 36.20 20.89
CA GLU A 897 -8.70 37.52 21.28
C GLU A 897 -8.06 38.28 20.11
N GLU A 898 -7.57 37.60 19.07
CA GLU A 898 -7.01 38.29 17.87
C GLU A 898 -8.12 38.86 16.95
N THR A 899 -9.27 38.19 16.88
CA THR A 899 -10.50 38.76 16.31
C THR A 899 -11.16 39.74 17.28
N SER A 900 -10.59 40.02 18.47
CA SER A 900 -11.13 41.05 19.36
C SER A 900 -11.03 42.44 18.77
N SER A 901 -10.23 42.68 17.73
CA SER A 901 -10.22 43.94 16.97
C SER A 901 -11.46 44.07 16.09
N LEU A 902 -11.88 43.01 15.41
CA LEU A 902 -13.17 42.90 14.70
C LEU A 902 -14.35 42.83 15.66
N ARG A 903 -14.15 42.26 16.86
CA ARG A 903 -15.06 42.44 18.00
C ARG A 903 -15.05 43.92 18.36
N ASN A 904 -13.95 44.64 18.53
CA ASN A 904 -13.97 46.08 18.79
C ASN A 904 -14.52 46.93 17.63
N VAL A 905 -14.61 46.42 16.40
CA VAL A 905 -15.29 47.09 15.26
C VAL A 905 -16.77 46.73 15.20
N VAL A 906 -17.15 45.47 15.45
CA VAL A 906 -18.55 45.01 15.49
C VAL A 906 -19.19 45.38 16.82
N GLU A 907 -18.57 45.05 17.94
CA GLU A 907 -18.79 45.59 19.28
C GLU A 907 -18.56 47.11 19.32
N GLY A 908 -17.67 47.75 18.54
CA GLY A 908 -17.55 49.22 18.47
C GLY A 908 -18.62 49.89 17.61
N ALA A 909 -19.10 49.25 16.56
CA ALA A 909 -20.30 49.66 15.83
C ALA A 909 -21.55 49.38 16.67
N ARG A 910 -21.57 48.28 17.43
CA ARG A 910 -22.63 47.91 18.38
C ARG A 910 -22.57 48.74 19.67
N GLN A 911 -21.39 49.24 20.05
CA GLN A 911 -21.10 50.11 21.20
C GLN A 911 -21.30 51.56 20.79
N ALA A 912 -21.04 51.98 19.56
CA ALA A 912 -21.54 53.24 19.00
C ALA A 912 -23.07 53.22 18.88
N LEU A 913 -23.68 52.09 18.49
CA LEU A 913 -25.14 51.87 18.54
C LEU A 913 -25.68 51.71 19.98
N GLN A 914 -24.85 51.35 20.97
CA GLN A 914 -25.20 51.32 22.41
C GLN A 914 -24.86 52.62 23.15
N GLU A 915 -23.95 53.44 22.65
CA GLU A 915 -23.54 54.77 23.17
C GLU A 915 -24.42 55.86 22.58
N LEU A 916 -25.03 55.62 21.42
CA LEU A 916 -26.31 56.22 21.04
C LEU A 916 -27.45 55.86 22.02
N ARG A 917 -27.18 55.10 23.10
CA ARG A 917 -27.99 55.15 24.31
C ARG A 917 -27.36 56.02 25.42
N PHE A 918 -27.64 57.32 25.38
CA PHE A 918 -28.37 57.85 26.55
C PHE A 918 -29.62 56.96 26.73
N TRP A 919 -30.14 56.69 27.93
CA TRP A 919 -31.29 55.79 28.18
C TRP A 919 -30.99 54.36 28.69
N ASN A 920 -29.96 54.19 29.53
CA ASN A 920 -29.84 53.02 30.41
C ASN A 920 -30.25 53.32 31.87
N THR A 921 -31.28 54.15 32.09
CA THR A 921 -32.02 54.20 33.35
C THR A 921 -33.42 53.66 33.12
N LEU A 922 -33.59 52.35 33.32
CA LEU A 922 -34.80 51.64 33.80
C LEU A 922 -34.66 50.14 33.45
N GLN A 923 -33.93 49.38 34.27
CA GLN A 923 -34.36 48.00 34.50
C GLN A 923 -35.57 48.03 35.45
N PRO A 924 -36.60 47.18 35.27
CA PRO A 924 -36.57 45.96 36.07
C PRO A 924 -37.20 44.69 35.45
N ARG A 925 -36.53 43.58 35.77
CA ARG A 925 -37.07 42.29 36.30
C ARG A 925 -37.82 41.29 35.37
N ARG A 926 -37.27 40.07 35.42
CA ARG A 926 -37.85 38.73 35.19
C ARG A 926 -39.39 38.63 35.37
N LYS A 927 -40.10 38.02 34.39
CA LYS A 927 -40.90 36.78 34.54
C LYS A 927 -41.79 36.46 33.32
N LYS A 928 -41.83 35.16 32.99
CA LYS A 928 -42.97 34.28 32.57
C LYS A 928 -44.01 34.75 31.54
N ARG A 929 -44.32 33.77 30.66
CA ARG A 929 -45.60 33.43 29.97
C ARG A 929 -46.04 34.30 28.77
N GLN A 930 -46.29 33.63 27.64
CA GLN A 930 -47.22 34.06 26.56
C GLN A 930 -48.63 34.34 27.13
N PRO A 931 -49.51 35.23 26.57
CA PRO A 931 -50.11 35.10 25.22
C PRO A 931 -50.65 36.39 24.49
N ARG A 932 -51.10 36.19 23.23
CA ARG A 932 -52.19 36.84 22.42
C ARG A 932 -52.32 38.39 22.24
N PHE A 933 -52.51 38.75 20.95
CA PHE A 933 -53.17 39.91 20.29
C PHE A 933 -53.78 41.07 21.12
N GLY A 934 -53.50 42.31 20.68
CA GLY A 934 -54.41 43.46 20.74
C GLY A 934 -53.83 44.78 21.28
N GLY A 935 -53.97 45.86 20.50
CA GLY A 935 -54.02 47.25 21.00
C GLY A 935 -52.78 48.12 20.79
N HIS A 936 -52.81 48.99 19.77
CA HIS A 936 -51.99 50.20 19.69
C HIS A 936 -52.33 51.15 20.84
N ARG A 937 -51.30 51.66 21.54
CA ARG A 937 -51.35 52.97 22.22
C ARG A 937 -50.11 53.76 21.79
N SER A 938 -50.37 54.88 21.12
CA SER A 938 -49.39 55.90 20.78
C SER A 938 -49.01 56.70 22.03
N CYS A 939 -47.72 56.97 22.19
CA CYS A 939 -47.23 58.03 23.08
C CYS A 939 -47.10 59.29 22.22
N SER A 940 -47.97 60.27 22.46
CA SER A 940 -48.10 61.51 21.66
C SER A 940 -47.38 62.71 22.26
N SER A 941 -46.43 62.54 23.20
CA SER A 941 -45.83 63.67 23.93
C SER A 941 -44.32 63.63 24.14
N CYS A 942 -43.57 62.85 23.36
CA CYS A 942 -42.11 62.88 23.41
C CYS A 942 -41.54 62.95 21.99
N TYR A 943 -41.20 64.17 21.55
CA TYR A 943 -40.50 64.43 20.29
C TYR A 943 -39.05 63.87 20.27
N ASN A 944 -38.59 63.25 21.37
CA ASN A 944 -37.26 62.61 21.48
C ASN A 944 -37.32 61.11 21.86
N CYS A 945 -38.48 60.46 21.75
CA CYS A 945 -38.58 59.03 22.07
C CYS A 945 -38.16 58.19 20.86
N GLN A 946 -36.86 57.97 20.69
CA GLN A 946 -36.31 57.00 19.76
C GLN A 946 -36.60 55.58 20.27
N THR A 947 -37.85 55.12 20.17
CA THR A 947 -38.21 53.76 20.59
C THR A 947 -37.75 52.75 19.55
N LEU A 948 -36.62 52.08 19.82
CA LEU A 948 -36.20 50.88 19.10
C LEU A 948 -37.29 49.82 19.20
N ARG A 949 -37.85 49.41 18.06
CA ARG A 949 -38.86 48.34 17.98
C ARG A 949 -38.23 47.10 17.38
N ARG A 950 -38.31 45.98 18.10
CA ARG A 950 -37.86 44.67 17.64
C ARG A 950 -39.06 43.77 17.46
N SER A 951 -39.20 43.18 16.28
CA SER A 951 -40.34 42.32 15.96
C SER A 951 -39.90 41.12 15.14
N HIS A 952 -40.41 39.95 15.51
CA HIS A 952 -40.19 38.70 14.80
C HIS A 952 -41.38 38.39 13.91
N TRP A 953 -41.14 38.23 12.61
CA TRP A 953 -42.20 37.99 11.64
C TRP A 953 -42.09 36.61 11.01
N HIS A 954 -43.22 35.90 11.00
CA HIS A 954 -43.38 34.56 10.44
C HIS A 954 -44.58 34.49 9.47
N LYS A 955 -44.92 35.57 8.77
CA LYS A 955 -46.03 35.57 7.79
C LYS A 955 -45.50 35.85 6.38
N GLY A 956 -46.05 35.14 5.39
CA GLY A 956 -45.52 35.10 4.03
C GLY A 956 -45.92 36.32 3.19
N PHE A 957 -44.95 37.02 2.60
CA PHE A 957 -45.16 38.16 1.69
C PHE A 957 -45.39 37.73 0.22
N GLY A 958 -46.01 36.57 -0.01
CA GLY A 958 -45.83 35.79 -1.24
C GLY A 958 -46.59 36.26 -2.50
N GLU A 959 -45.88 36.24 -3.63
CA GLU A 959 -46.36 35.68 -4.92
C GLU A 959 -45.29 34.78 -5.61
N ARG A 960 -44.02 34.81 -5.17
CA ARG A 960 -42.91 34.08 -5.83
C ARG A 960 -42.03 33.20 -4.94
N THR A 961 -42.19 33.23 -3.62
CA THR A 961 -41.30 32.49 -2.71
C THR A 961 -41.81 31.09 -2.39
N GLN A 962 -41.03 30.06 -2.74
CA GLN A 962 -41.35 28.65 -2.55
C GLN A 962 -41.08 28.13 -1.12
N SER A 963 -40.53 28.96 -0.22
CA SER A 963 -40.27 28.61 1.18
C SER A 963 -40.46 29.82 2.12
N ALA A 964 -40.83 29.54 3.38
CA ALA A 964 -40.97 30.56 4.41
C ALA A 964 -39.61 30.88 5.05
N LYS A 965 -39.18 32.15 5.03
CA LYS A 965 -37.98 32.62 5.71
C LYS A 965 -38.36 33.46 6.93
N PRO A 966 -38.03 33.04 8.16
CA PRO A 966 -38.27 33.84 9.35
C PRO A 966 -37.32 35.04 9.41
N THR A 967 -37.85 36.26 9.38
CA THR A 967 -37.07 37.51 9.36
C THR A 967 -37.35 38.32 10.63
N THR A 968 -36.29 38.83 11.26
CA THR A 968 -36.38 39.68 12.45
C THR A 968 -35.93 41.08 12.09
N PHE A 969 -36.79 42.07 12.34
CA PHE A 969 -36.45 43.48 12.13
C PHE A 969 -36.21 44.17 13.46
N ALA A 970 -35.18 45.02 13.49
CA ALA A 970 -34.91 45.96 14.56
C ALA A 970 -34.85 47.36 13.92
N ILE A 971 -35.81 48.21 14.24
CA ILE A 971 -36.04 49.48 13.55
C ILE A 971 -35.97 50.64 14.55
N LEU A 972 -35.27 51.70 14.15
CA LEU A 972 -35.11 52.95 14.91
C LEU A 972 -35.60 54.11 14.03
N ASN A 973 -36.30 55.08 14.61
CA ASN A 973 -36.73 56.33 13.95
C ASN A 973 -37.58 56.18 12.66
N ALA A 974 -38.28 55.06 12.48
CA ALA A 974 -39.25 54.87 11.40
C ALA A 974 -40.63 54.51 11.99
N PRO A 975 -41.46 55.51 12.36
CA PRO A 975 -42.66 55.30 13.16
C PRO A 975 -43.75 54.47 12.46
N ASN A 976 -43.85 54.58 11.12
CA ASN A 976 -44.89 53.92 10.31
C ASN A 976 -44.40 52.64 9.61
N PHE A 977 -43.15 52.23 9.83
CA PHE A 977 -42.52 51.11 9.12
C PHE A 977 -43.30 49.79 9.18
N TYR A 978 -44.03 49.56 10.27
CA TYR A 978 -44.86 48.36 10.41
C TYR A 978 -46.15 48.42 9.61
N GLU A 979 -46.71 49.61 9.39
CA GLU A 979 -47.87 49.83 8.54
C GLU A 979 -47.47 49.63 7.08
N ASP A 980 -46.32 50.16 6.66
CA ASP A 980 -45.76 49.95 5.31
C ASP A 980 -45.46 48.47 5.03
N LEU A 981 -44.88 47.76 6.00
CA LEU A 981 -44.70 46.31 5.93
C LEU A 981 -46.05 45.57 5.88
N HIS A 982 -47.06 46.03 6.62
CA HIS A 982 -48.38 45.40 6.59
C HIS A 982 -49.08 45.62 5.23
N GLU A 983 -48.96 46.80 4.62
CA GLU A 983 -49.51 47.12 3.30
C GLU A 983 -48.81 46.34 2.17
N GLY A 984 -47.51 46.07 2.31
CA GLY A 984 -46.76 45.23 1.37
C GLY A 984 -47.06 43.73 1.45
N MET A 985 -47.88 43.27 2.40
CA MET A 985 -48.25 41.85 2.51
C MET A 985 -49.34 41.48 1.51
N ILE A 986 -48.98 40.60 0.57
CA ILE A 986 -49.89 40.14 -0.49
C ILE A 986 -50.75 38.93 -0.03
N THR A 987 -50.29 38.12 0.93
CA THR A 987 -51.03 36.96 1.46
C THR A 987 -50.85 36.81 2.97
N LYS A 988 -51.82 36.17 3.65
CA LYS A 988 -51.78 35.87 5.09
C LYS A 988 -51.29 34.44 5.38
N ASP A 989 -51.20 33.60 4.35
CA ASP A 989 -50.86 32.18 4.47
C ASP A 989 -49.38 31.92 4.18
N LEU A 990 -48.79 31.00 4.94
CA LEU A 990 -47.41 30.57 4.74
C LEU A 990 -47.31 29.56 3.57
N PRO A 991 -46.30 29.67 2.69
CA PRO A 991 -46.09 28.70 1.63
C PRO A 991 -45.82 27.31 2.23
N LYS A 992 -46.60 26.30 1.82
CA LYS A 992 -46.45 24.90 2.24
C LYS A 992 -45.24 24.33 1.49
N GLY A 993 -44.16 24.07 2.21
CA GLY A 993 -42.82 23.84 1.65
C GLY A 993 -42.73 22.67 0.67
N MET A 994 -41.84 22.83 -0.33
CA MET A 994 -41.31 21.74 -1.14
C MET A 994 -39.81 21.58 -0.90
N SER A 995 -39.34 20.33 -0.90
CA SER A 995 -37.93 19.96 -0.88
C SER A 995 -37.22 20.35 -2.18
N ILE A 996 -35.93 20.69 -2.07
CA ILE A 996 -35.02 21.06 -3.17
C ILE A 996 -35.14 20.03 -4.30
N GLY A 997 -35.69 20.44 -5.43
CA GLY A 997 -35.82 19.63 -6.64
C GLY A 997 -34.78 19.99 -7.68
N ARG A 998 -34.48 19.04 -8.57
CA ARG A 998 -33.72 19.30 -9.80
C ARG A 998 -34.71 19.72 -10.91
N ASP A 999 -34.30 20.64 -11.78
CA ASP A 999 -35.09 20.97 -12.98
C ASP A 999 -35.07 19.83 -14.01
N GLU A 1000 -35.84 19.97 -15.09
CA GLU A 1000 -35.93 18.96 -16.16
C GLU A 1000 -34.58 18.69 -16.87
N ALA A 1001 -33.60 19.59 -16.69
CA ALA A 1001 -32.22 19.43 -17.16
C ALA A 1001 -31.27 18.81 -16.12
N GLY A 1002 -31.74 18.52 -14.91
CA GLY A 1002 -30.99 17.86 -13.84
C GLY A 1002 -30.17 18.77 -12.93
N HIS A 1003 -30.30 20.10 -13.03
CA HIS A 1003 -29.63 21.06 -12.14
C HIS A 1003 -30.43 21.31 -10.87
N TRP A 1004 -29.75 21.53 -9.74
CA TRP A 1004 -30.42 21.90 -8.49
C TRP A 1004 -30.98 23.33 -8.59
N ALA A 1005 -32.31 23.47 -8.57
CA ALA A 1005 -32.98 24.77 -8.68
C ALA A 1005 -32.91 25.56 -7.36
N THR A 1006 -31.72 26.07 -7.01
CA THR A 1006 -31.47 26.77 -5.73
C THR A 1006 -31.65 28.29 -5.80
N ALA A 1007 -31.63 28.88 -7.00
CA ALA A 1007 -31.72 30.34 -7.18
C ALA A 1007 -33.06 30.92 -6.69
N LYS A 1008 -34.18 30.27 -7.02
CA LYS A 1008 -35.54 30.68 -6.59
C LYS A 1008 -35.75 30.68 -5.07
N LEU A 1009 -34.89 29.99 -4.30
CA LEU A 1009 -34.97 29.94 -2.84
C LEU A 1009 -34.20 31.08 -2.17
N LYS A 1010 -33.31 31.80 -2.87
CA LYS A 1010 -32.53 32.92 -2.32
C LYS A 1010 -33.22 34.27 -2.46
N GLU A 1011 -34.17 34.40 -3.38
CA GLU A 1011 -34.94 35.64 -3.61
C GLU A 1011 -35.79 36.04 -2.38
N TYR A 1012 -35.85 37.34 -2.12
CA TYR A 1012 -36.81 37.93 -1.17
C TYR A 1012 -38.09 38.33 -1.91
N PRO A 1013 -39.27 38.28 -1.27
CA PRO A 1013 -40.52 38.65 -1.92
C PRO A 1013 -40.49 40.12 -2.39
N PRO A 1014 -40.87 40.42 -3.66
CA PRO A 1014 -40.86 41.79 -4.17
C PRO A 1014 -41.72 42.77 -3.35
N GLY A 1015 -42.86 42.32 -2.82
CA GLY A 1015 -43.70 43.12 -1.91
C GLY A 1015 -43.01 43.48 -0.59
N LEU A 1016 -42.14 42.60 -0.07
CA LEU A 1016 -41.31 42.88 1.09
C LEU A 1016 -40.23 43.91 0.76
N CYS A 1017 -39.51 43.73 -0.35
CA CYS A 1017 -38.47 44.67 -0.78
C CYS A 1017 -39.02 46.07 -1.05
N LEU A 1018 -40.19 46.17 -1.69
CA LEU A 1018 -40.88 47.43 -1.95
C LEU A 1018 -41.33 48.11 -0.64
N ALA A 1019 -41.92 47.36 0.30
CA ALA A 1019 -42.34 47.90 1.59
C ALA A 1019 -41.15 48.39 2.43
N LEU A 1020 -40.04 47.64 2.43
CA LEU A 1020 -38.80 48.06 3.08
C LEU A 1020 -38.27 49.36 2.48
N ALA A 1021 -38.27 49.48 1.14
CA ALA A 1021 -37.77 50.66 0.46
C ALA A 1021 -38.63 51.89 0.80
N ARG A 1022 -39.96 51.74 0.78
CA ARG A 1022 -40.91 52.81 1.15
C ARG A 1022 -40.76 53.25 2.60
N GLY A 1023 -40.76 52.31 3.55
CA GLY A 1023 -40.68 52.65 4.97
C GLY A 1023 -39.35 53.33 5.36
N ILE A 1024 -38.24 52.95 4.70
CA ILE A 1024 -36.94 53.59 4.90
C ILE A 1024 -36.93 54.99 4.28
N LEU A 1025 -37.42 55.16 3.06
CA LEU A 1025 -37.48 56.46 2.36
C LEU A 1025 -38.40 57.46 3.09
N GLN A 1026 -39.54 57.00 3.60
CA GLN A 1026 -40.46 57.84 4.38
C GLN A 1026 -39.85 58.27 5.72
N ALA A 1027 -39.06 57.41 6.36
CA ALA A 1027 -38.34 57.76 7.59
C ALA A 1027 -37.22 58.78 7.33
N ILE A 1028 -36.46 58.62 6.24
CA ILE A 1028 -35.38 59.53 5.87
C ILE A 1028 -35.92 60.91 5.46
N SER A 1029 -37.02 60.96 4.71
CA SER A 1029 -37.66 62.22 4.29
C SER A 1029 -38.26 63.06 5.41
N GLN A 1030 -38.43 62.49 6.62
CA GLN A 1030 -38.87 63.23 7.81
C GLN A 1030 -37.70 63.82 8.62
N LEU A 1031 -36.45 63.54 8.24
CA LEU A 1031 -35.27 64.13 8.85
C LEU A 1031 -35.00 65.50 8.19
N ALA A 1032 -34.91 66.56 9.00
CA ALA A 1032 -34.51 67.87 8.50
C ALA A 1032 -33.03 67.83 8.07
N PRO A 1033 -32.67 68.37 6.89
CA PRO A 1033 -31.27 68.51 6.50
C PRO A 1033 -30.59 69.46 7.47
N ASP A 1034 -29.51 69.00 8.11
CA ASP A 1034 -28.73 69.78 9.05
C ASP A 1034 -27.69 70.59 8.26
N ASP A 1035 -28.01 71.84 7.93
CA ASP A 1035 -27.12 72.78 7.21
C ASP A 1035 -26.06 73.41 8.13
N THR A 1036 -25.89 72.91 9.35
CA THR A 1036 -24.78 73.33 10.20
C THR A 1036 -23.60 72.37 10.03
N ASP A 1037 -22.48 72.89 9.52
CA ASP A 1037 -21.17 72.21 9.37
C ASP A 1037 -20.58 71.68 10.71
N GLU A 1038 -21.35 71.75 11.80
CA GLU A 1038 -21.01 71.26 13.14
C GLU A 1038 -21.84 70.02 13.57
N ALA A 1039 -22.35 69.22 12.64
CA ALA A 1039 -22.64 67.82 12.93
C ALA A 1039 -21.31 67.08 13.22
N ARG A 1040 -20.83 67.22 14.46
CA ARG A 1040 -19.64 66.54 14.96
C ARG A 1040 -19.91 65.04 15.04
N VAL A 1041 -19.72 64.37 13.91
CA VAL A 1041 -19.26 62.98 13.90
C VAL A 1041 -18.16 62.90 14.96
N SER A 1042 -18.37 62.10 16.01
CA SER A 1042 -17.49 62.13 17.17
C SER A 1042 -16.05 61.94 16.70
N SER A 1043 -15.10 62.65 17.32
CA SER A 1043 -13.68 62.52 16.94
C SER A 1043 -13.23 61.06 16.96
N GLN A 1044 -13.84 60.26 17.84
CA GLN A 1044 -13.65 58.82 17.93
C GLN A 1044 -14.22 58.03 16.72
N PHE A 1045 -15.40 58.39 16.20
CA PHE A 1045 -15.92 57.79 14.96
C PHE A 1045 -15.15 58.27 13.73
N ARG A 1046 -14.76 59.56 13.69
CA ARG A 1046 -13.84 60.08 12.67
C ARG A 1046 -12.48 59.42 12.75
N GLU A 1047 -11.95 59.08 13.92
CA GLU A 1047 -10.71 58.31 14.10
C GLU A 1047 -10.87 56.83 13.76
N LEU A 1048 -12.06 56.26 13.93
CA LEU A 1048 -12.39 54.89 13.50
C LEU A 1048 -12.55 54.79 11.98
N CYS A 1049 -13.08 55.83 11.34
CA CYS A 1049 -13.26 55.91 9.88
C CYS A 1049 -12.07 56.56 9.15
N SER A 1050 -11.23 57.35 9.83
CA SER A 1050 -10.00 57.96 9.29
C SER A 1050 -8.99 56.94 8.72
N PRO A 1051 -8.85 55.71 9.26
CA PRO A 1051 -8.07 54.67 8.63
C PRO A 1051 -8.82 53.97 7.47
N LEU A 1052 -10.14 54.14 7.35
CA LEU A 1052 -10.93 53.69 6.19
C LEU A 1052 -10.77 54.66 5.01
N ILE A 1053 -9.55 55.19 4.82
CA ILE A 1053 -9.16 55.82 3.57
C ILE A 1053 -8.86 54.69 2.60
N CYS A 1054 -9.64 54.60 1.52
CA CYS A 1054 -9.27 53.78 0.37
C CYS A 1054 -7.98 54.34 -0.21
N THR A 1055 -6.84 53.78 0.19
CA THR A 1055 -5.52 54.24 -0.26
C THR A 1055 -5.18 53.72 -1.66
N GLU A 1056 -5.90 52.72 -2.17
CA GLU A 1056 -5.72 52.15 -3.50
C GLU A 1056 -7.06 51.77 -4.15
N PHE A 1057 -7.36 52.38 -5.30
CA PHE A 1057 -8.45 51.95 -6.16
C PHE A 1057 -7.98 50.76 -7.01
N GLY A 1058 -8.58 49.58 -6.80
CA GLY A 1058 -8.23 48.34 -7.51
C GLY A 1058 -9.24 47.94 -8.58
N SER A 1059 -8.77 47.24 -9.62
CA SER A 1059 -9.59 46.74 -10.75
C SER A 1059 -10.07 45.28 -10.57
N ALA A 1060 -10.12 44.77 -9.33
CA ALA A 1060 -10.60 43.42 -9.00
C ALA A 1060 -11.20 43.38 -7.59
N TYR A 1061 -12.12 42.45 -7.35
CA TYR A 1061 -12.85 42.35 -6.08
C TYR A 1061 -11.98 41.79 -4.94
N GLY A 1062 -11.77 42.65 -3.94
CA GLY A 1062 -11.22 42.41 -2.60
C GLY A 1062 -11.83 43.44 -1.64
N PRO A 1063 -11.49 43.42 -0.34
CA PRO A 1063 -12.40 43.83 0.75
C PRO A 1063 -12.90 45.29 0.76
N ASP A 1064 -12.38 46.20 -0.07
CA ASP A 1064 -12.83 47.59 -0.16
C ASP A 1064 -13.19 48.06 -1.61
N PHE A 1065 -13.72 47.17 -2.46
CA PHE A 1065 -14.14 47.52 -3.83
C PHE A 1065 -15.53 48.20 -3.89
N ALA A 1066 -15.62 49.39 -4.52
CA ALA A 1066 -16.86 50.05 -4.95
C ALA A 1066 -16.71 50.61 -6.37
N SER A 1067 -17.55 50.15 -7.32
CA SER A 1067 -17.60 50.65 -8.71
C SER A 1067 -18.51 51.88 -8.80
N GLY A 1068 -17.97 53.03 -9.21
CA GLY A 1068 -18.62 54.34 -9.03
C GLY A 1068 -19.67 54.78 -10.06
N VAL A 1069 -20.44 55.83 -9.68
CA VAL A 1069 -20.75 57.06 -10.45
C VAL A 1069 -21.10 58.21 -9.48
N LEU A 1070 -20.24 59.24 -9.48
CA LEU A 1070 -20.50 60.70 -9.45
C LEU A 1070 -19.31 61.23 -10.29
N LEU A 1071 -19.40 61.69 -11.54
CA LEU A 1071 -20.46 62.34 -12.32
C LEU A 1071 -21.35 61.42 -13.17
#